data_AF-A0A538PK17-F1
#
_entry.id   AF-A0A538PK17-F1
#
_cell.length_a   1.000
_cell.length_b   1.000
_cell.length_c   1.000
_cell.angle_alpha   90.00
_cell.angle_beta   90.00
_cell.angle_gamma   90.00
#
_symmetry.space_group_name_H-M   'P 1'
#
loop_
_entity.id
_entity.type
_entity.pdbx_description
1 polymer ?
#
loop_
_entity_poly.entity_id
_entity_poly.type
_entity_poly.pdbx_seq_one_letter_code
_entity_poly.pdbx_strand_id
1 'polypeptide(L)'
;MLRRNARLWTGVLALHAMAWHAGCLHEASQRCGDRGVCPPGSQCTDTGAAQLCILLTCGNGRLDLGEVCDDGNNQSGDGCPADCSEPCGDGVLDPDEICDDGNRLDGDGCSADCRALDGIALVSPPAVAFAAGEGDAPPASVTVSVRLAHRGSVQLEGAPAAWLAVTEEPATPHTAAFRLQVADTSVTGRRSTSVQFTMRSEDGTPPDHYDLPVTYQVEPSDLTVQATATEMDFAATSAGPLPSPRTVDVTFNGAAVTVVSAPFWLTVSAPAPAASPASFSIAVNTTIPPGPATLEGDVVFATTRGRVERRTAVHVRYQLAASLTDVRFIAPYVGIAGRGGTLRVRGGGFRGAGPSVTVGVGDAVLGPVLPDSDTQITVSYPPLPEGRYPVTLNGSGPSPARPELVVVAATPTTYQAIEAHGPWGRIVYDAERRTIYGANQLDHQIERVAYAGGTWSKLSPLAIPQLTDLALAPDGRSLIVLEETALSAMSLTDGVFTQTLLATVGDDPACGRFLYQIAATDNGQMFVVPRLQRCSGFVSPYVFDPQIHALVLDGHHEIYNGLVGGSADGSRIYAGSELSVTIIFESLSSTAVGSFPEGCRSSISVSGDASRVLLDGMVYSRSLTHLGDLPRFRNQALASYDATHAVMYAYDSAGDRLEIYDLNAPVQSDGQYPLLGTVMLPDPANGPGASIYSPVTM
;
A
#
# COMPACT_ATOMS: atom_id res chain seq x y z
N MET A 1 1.01 14.47 -50.28
CA MET A 1 1.16 13.19 -51.00
C MET A 1 0.22 12.21 -50.31
N LEU A 2 -0.79 11.54 -50.86
CA LEU A 2 -1.31 11.21 -52.21
C LEU A 2 -2.80 11.63 -52.25
N ARG A 3 -3.30 12.46 -53.18
CA ARG A 3 -3.85 12.16 -54.53
C ARG A 3 -4.58 10.82 -54.70
N ARG A 4 -5.88 10.90 -55.07
CA ARG A 4 -6.42 10.58 -56.42
C ARG A 4 -7.94 10.91 -56.43
N ASN A 5 -8.38 11.90 -57.21
CA ASN A 5 -8.84 11.78 -58.62
C ASN A 5 -10.35 11.45 -58.67
N ALA A 6 -11.20 11.98 -59.55
CA ALA A 6 -10.99 12.82 -60.71
C ALA A 6 -12.33 13.09 -61.41
N ARG A 7 -12.47 14.30 -61.97
CA ARG A 7 -12.93 14.62 -63.35
C ARG A 7 -14.43 14.46 -63.66
N LEU A 8 -15.17 15.46 -64.17
CA LEU A 8 -15.01 16.44 -65.29
C LEU A 8 -16.14 16.12 -66.30
N TRP A 9 -16.80 17.15 -66.82
CA TRP A 9 -17.05 17.47 -68.26
C TRP A 9 -18.34 18.32 -68.37
N THR A 10 -18.25 19.66 -68.54
CA THR A 10 -18.20 20.44 -69.81
C THR A 10 -19.48 20.30 -70.63
N GLY A 11 -20.26 21.32 -70.97
CA GLY A 11 -19.98 22.57 -71.73
C GLY A 11 -21.08 22.67 -72.81
N VAL A 12 -21.64 23.81 -73.21
CA VAL A 12 -21.17 24.80 -74.23
C VAL A 12 -22.43 25.66 -74.54
N LEU A 13 -22.46 26.99 -74.32
CA LEU A 13 -22.31 28.11 -75.30
C LEU A 13 -23.20 27.98 -76.57
N ALA A 14 -23.86 28.99 -77.16
CA ALA A 14 -23.50 30.39 -77.37
C ALA A 14 -24.57 31.15 -78.21
N LEU A 15 -24.68 32.49 -78.03
CA LEU A 15 -24.90 33.59 -79.01
C LEU A 15 -26.27 33.66 -79.76
N HIS A 16 -26.91 34.79 -80.15
CA HIS A 16 -26.63 36.24 -80.31
C HIS A 16 -28.02 36.97 -80.45
N ALA A 17 -28.29 38.12 -79.82
CA ALA A 17 -28.11 39.53 -80.24
C ALA A 17 -29.21 40.19 -81.13
N MET A 18 -29.82 41.24 -80.54
CA MET A 18 -30.25 42.56 -81.07
C MET A 18 -31.57 42.80 -81.84
N ALA A 19 -32.44 43.53 -81.12
CA ALA A 19 -33.68 44.24 -81.39
C ALA A 19 -33.71 45.29 -82.53
N TRP A 20 -34.89 45.46 -83.15
CA TRP A 20 -35.42 46.74 -83.63
C TRP A 20 -36.92 46.88 -83.28
N HIS A 21 -37.34 48.12 -82.99
CA HIS A 21 -38.50 48.49 -82.20
C HIS A 21 -39.83 48.51 -83.00
N ALA A 22 -40.84 47.82 -82.49
CA ALA A 22 -42.25 48.21 -82.59
C ALA A 22 -42.74 48.39 -81.15
N GLY A 23 -43.33 49.54 -80.82
CA GLY A 23 -43.83 49.82 -79.48
C GLY A 23 -44.90 48.80 -79.09
N CYS A 24 -44.51 47.82 -78.27
CA CYS A 24 -45.42 46.82 -77.73
C CYS A 24 -46.31 47.49 -76.69
N LEU A 25 -47.63 47.52 -76.96
CA LEU A 25 -48.60 47.40 -75.89
C LEU A 25 -48.23 46.15 -75.09
N HIS A 26 -48.11 46.27 -73.77
CA HIS A 26 -47.92 45.10 -72.91
C HIS A 26 -49.14 44.17 -73.10
N GLU A 27 -48.92 42.88 -73.31
CA GLU A 27 -49.96 41.88 -73.64
C GLU A 27 -51.08 41.77 -72.59
N ALA A 28 -50.89 42.41 -71.43
CA ALA A 28 -51.81 42.41 -70.29
C ALA A 28 -52.57 43.75 -70.09
N SER A 29 -52.53 44.68 -71.04
CA SER A 29 -53.30 45.94 -70.95
C SER A 29 -54.75 45.75 -71.43
N GLN A 30 -55.73 46.12 -70.61
CA GLN A 30 -57.15 45.96 -70.91
C GLN A 30 -57.71 47.26 -71.53
N ARG A 31 -58.36 47.14 -72.71
CA ARG A 31 -58.99 48.29 -73.40
C ARG A 31 -60.38 48.55 -72.83
N CYS A 32 -60.70 49.82 -72.61
CA CYS A 32 -61.95 50.22 -71.98
C CYS A 32 -62.70 51.24 -72.81
N GLY A 33 -63.67 50.76 -73.59
CA GLY A 33 -64.44 51.59 -74.52
C GLY A 33 -63.57 52.39 -75.49
N ASP A 34 -64.08 53.55 -75.92
CA ASP A 34 -63.48 54.32 -77.01
C ASP A 34 -62.39 55.33 -76.58
N ARG A 35 -62.08 55.46 -75.27
CA ARG A 35 -61.18 56.54 -74.78
C ARG A 35 -60.18 56.20 -73.67
N GLY A 36 -59.97 54.93 -73.30
CA GLY A 36 -58.97 54.58 -72.27
C GLY A 36 -58.35 53.17 -72.39
N VAL A 37 -57.10 53.03 -71.94
CA VAL A 37 -56.40 51.74 -71.76
C VAL A 37 -55.85 51.71 -70.34
N CYS A 38 -56.16 50.66 -69.58
CA CYS A 38 -55.62 50.48 -68.24
C CYS A 38 -54.35 49.61 -68.25
N PRO A 39 -53.36 49.92 -67.39
CA PRO A 39 -52.15 49.11 -67.26
C PRO A 39 -52.47 47.72 -66.68
N PRO A 40 -51.59 46.72 -66.90
CA PRO A 40 -51.75 45.37 -66.34
C PRO A 40 -52.02 45.38 -64.83
N GLY A 41 -53.02 44.62 -64.38
CA GLY A 41 -53.41 44.55 -62.95
C GLY A 41 -54.47 45.58 -62.52
N SER A 42 -55.06 46.32 -63.46
CA SER A 42 -56.17 47.24 -63.15
C SER A 42 -57.38 46.99 -64.05
N GLN A 43 -58.58 47.13 -63.48
CA GLN A 43 -59.86 47.01 -64.21
C GLN A 43 -60.54 48.37 -64.34
N CYS A 44 -61.32 48.53 -65.41
CA CYS A 44 -62.07 49.75 -65.67
C CYS A 44 -63.40 49.73 -64.95
N THR A 45 -63.64 50.77 -64.17
CA THR A 45 -64.95 51.04 -63.58
C THR A 45 -65.55 52.32 -64.16
N ASP A 46 -66.84 52.28 -64.46
CA ASP A 46 -67.61 53.43 -64.96
C ASP A 46 -68.35 54.09 -63.80
N THR A 47 -67.93 55.30 -63.45
CA THR A 47 -68.56 56.09 -62.38
C THR A 47 -69.58 57.10 -62.91
N GLY A 48 -69.91 57.04 -64.20
CA GLY A 48 -70.84 57.96 -64.87
C GLY A 48 -70.27 59.36 -65.15
N ALA A 49 -69.13 59.74 -64.56
CA ALA A 49 -68.45 61.01 -64.80
C ALA A 49 -67.02 60.88 -65.37
N ALA A 50 -66.37 59.72 -65.20
CA ALA A 50 -65.09 59.35 -65.83
C ALA A 50 -64.86 57.83 -65.80
N GLN A 51 -64.06 57.31 -66.73
CA GLN A 51 -63.48 55.96 -66.65
C GLN A 51 -62.24 56.00 -65.76
N LEU A 52 -62.24 55.23 -64.67
CA LEU A 52 -61.12 55.14 -63.72
C LEU A 52 -60.48 53.74 -63.80
N CYS A 53 -59.15 53.65 -63.73
CA CYS A 53 -58.43 52.39 -63.53
C CYS A 53 -58.30 52.15 -62.02
N ILE A 54 -58.96 51.12 -61.50
CA ILE A 54 -58.74 50.66 -60.12
C ILE A 54 -57.73 49.51 -60.13
N LEU A 55 -56.72 49.60 -59.27
CA LEU A 55 -55.71 48.56 -59.10
C LEU A 55 -56.35 47.45 -58.25
N LEU A 56 -56.41 46.22 -58.79
CA LEU A 56 -56.91 45.07 -58.03
C LEU A 56 -55.75 44.62 -57.14
N THR A 57 -55.80 44.98 -55.87
CA THR A 57 -54.70 44.69 -54.95
C THR A 57 -55.31 44.29 -53.62
N CYS A 58 -55.10 43.01 -53.28
CA CYS A 58 -55.43 42.46 -51.97
C CYS A 58 -54.86 43.35 -50.86
N GLY A 59 -55.64 43.48 -49.78
CA GLY A 59 -55.28 44.23 -48.57
C GLY A 59 -55.58 45.72 -48.67
N ASN A 60 -56.50 46.13 -49.53
CA ASN A 60 -56.91 47.52 -49.70
C ASN A 60 -58.20 47.89 -48.93
N GLY A 61 -58.81 46.91 -48.27
CA GLY A 61 -60.02 47.02 -47.46
C GLY A 61 -61.30 47.01 -48.28
N ARG A 62 -61.23 46.59 -49.56
CA ARG A 62 -62.40 46.45 -50.44
C ARG A 62 -62.33 45.15 -51.20
N LEU A 63 -63.43 44.41 -51.16
CA LEU A 63 -63.58 43.17 -51.92
C LEU A 63 -63.62 43.45 -53.42
N ASP A 64 -62.49 43.23 -54.11
CA ASP A 64 -62.36 43.40 -55.54
C ASP A 64 -62.70 42.11 -56.32
N LEU A 65 -62.87 42.24 -57.65
CA LEU A 65 -63.26 41.13 -58.52
C LEU A 65 -62.16 40.07 -58.60
N GLY A 66 -62.35 38.95 -57.89
CA GLY A 66 -61.42 37.81 -57.82
C GLY A 66 -60.94 37.51 -56.40
N GLU A 67 -61.19 38.41 -55.45
CA GLU A 67 -60.91 38.23 -54.03
C GLU A 67 -62.12 37.56 -53.33
N VAL A 68 -61.85 36.75 -52.32
CA VAL A 68 -62.90 36.11 -51.49
C VAL A 68 -63.10 36.90 -50.18
N CYS A 69 -62.05 37.54 -49.68
CA CYS A 69 -62.02 38.44 -48.54
C CYS A 69 -61.03 39.60 -48.80
N ASP A 70 -61.07 40.66 -47.99
CA ASP A 70 -60.01 41.68 -47.89
C ASP A 70 -60.18 42.36 -46.51
N ASP A 71 -59.20 42.21 -45.63
CA ASP A 71 -59.23 42.73 -44.26
C ASP A 71 -58.48 44.08 -44.09
N GLY A 72 -58.03 44.68 -45.20
CA GLY A 72 -57.35 45.96 -45.21
C GLY A 72 -55.83 45.88 -45.08
N ASN A 73 -55.22 44.69 -45.12
CA ASN A 73 -53.77 44.54 -45.22
C ASN A 73 -53.34 43.19 -45.87
N ASN A 74 -52.02 42.90 -45.95
CA ASN A 74 -51.47 41.67 -46.57
C ASN A 74 -50.71 40.81 -45.56
N GLN A 75 -51.21 40.72 -44.34
CA GLN A 75 -50.75 39.80 -43.31
C GLN A 75 -51.72 38.61 -43.29
N SER A 76 -51.21 37.40 -43.08
CA SER A 76 -52.07 36.22 -42.89
C SER A 76 -52.31 36.00 -41.40
N GLY A 77 -53.48 35.47 -41.03
CA GLY A 77 -53.83 35.17 -39.63
C GLY A 77 -54.54 36.31 -38.89
N ASP A 78 -54.95 37.38 -39.59
CA ASP A 78 -55.69 38.52 -39.03
C ASP A 78 -57.03 38.82 -39.70
N GLY A 79 -57.53 37.92 -40.55
CA GLY A 79 -58.90 37.98 -41.09
C GLY A 79 -59.00 37.64 -42.57
N CYS A 80 -57.93 37.80 -43.34
CA CYS A 80 -57.86 37.37 -44.72
C CYS A 80 -56.42 36.97 -45.09
N PRO A 81 -56.18 35.95 -45.93
CA PRO A 81 -54.84 35.61 -46.37
C PRO A 81 -54.21 36.75 -47.17
N ALA A 82 -52.89 36.87 -47.15
CA ALA A 82 -52.15 37.93 -47.85
C ALA A 82 -52.33 37.97 -49.39
N ASP A 83 -52.97 36.95 -49.97
CA ASP A 83 -53.34 36.88 -51.39
C ASP A 83 -54.86 36.96 -51.63
N CYS A 84 -55.65 37.20 -50.59
CA CYS A 84 -57.11 37.32 -50.59
C CYS A 84 -57.83 36.11 -51.18
N SER A 85 -57.18 34.94 -51.09
CA SER A 85 -57.77 33.64 -51.35
C SER A 85 -58.72 33.26 -50.20
N GLU A 86 -59.33 32.08 -50.30
CA GLU A 86 -60.24 31.62 -49.25
C GLU A 86 -59.45 31.37 -47.95
N PRO A 87 -59.81 32.01 -46.81
CA PRO A 87 -59.16 31.81 -45.52
C PRO A 87 -59.33 30.37 -45.04
N CYS A 88 -60.55 29.82 -45.16
CA CYS A 88 -60.85 28.50 -44.66
C CYS A 88 -60.18 27.40 -45.49
N GLY A 89 -59.36 26.60 -44.81
CA GLY A 89 -58.63 25.45 -45.33
C GLY A 89 -57.23 25.77 -45.80
N ASP A 90 -56.61 26.86 -45.34
CA ASP A 90 -55.29 27.30 -45.75
C ASP A 90 -54.14 26.88 -44.79
N GLY A 91 -54.52 26.30 -43.64
CA GLY A 91 -53.62 25.84 -42.59
C GLY A 91 -53.31 26.88 -41.51
N VAL A 92 -53.92 28.06 -41.56
CA VAL A 92 -53.71 29.18 -40.63
C VAL A 92 -55.03 29.56 -39.99
N LEU A 93 -55.11 29.46 -38.66
CA LEU A 93 -56.33 29.83 -37.94
C LEU A 93 -56.55 31.35 -37.92
N ASP A 94 -57.50 31.84 -38.71
CA ASP A 94 -57.89 33.26 -38.75
C ASP A 94 -58.87 33.65 -37.61
N PRO A 95 -58.99 34.94 -37.26
CA PRO A 95 -59.85 35.40 -36.16
C PRO A 95 -61.34 35.06 -36.28
N ASP A 96 -61.84 34.88 -37.52
CA ASP A 96 -63.23 34.53 -37.82
C ASP A 96 -63.47 33.01 -37.94
N GLU A 97 -62.42 32.20 -37.72
CA GLU A 97 -62.44 30.75 -37.78
C GLU A 97 -62.40 30.11 -36.39
N ILE A 98 -63.04 28.96 -36.27
CA ILE A 98 -63.04 28.16 -35.03
C ILE A 98 -62.02 27.01 -35.13
N CYS A 99 -61.67 26.59 -36.34
CA CYS A 99 -60.64 25.62 -36.67
C CYS A 99 -60.13 25.86 -38.10
N ASP A 100 -58.96 25.31 -38.44
CA ASP A 100 -58.47 25.16 -39.82
C ASP A 100 -57.58 23.90 -39.85
N ASP A 101 -57.88 22.95 -40.73
CA ASP A 101 -57.14 21.69 -40.87
C ASP A 101 -56.35 21.58 -42.20
N GLY A 102 -56.15 22.72 -42.87
CA GLY A 102 -55.38 22.83 -44.09
C GLY A 102 -56.09 22.33 -45.35
N ASN A 103 -57.41 22.09 -45.28
CA ASN A 103 -58.26 21.88 -46.44
C ASN A 103 -59.75 22.21 -46.17
N ARG A 104 -60.64 21.98 -47.14
CA ARG A 104 -62.10 22.27 -47.03
C ARG A 104 -62.96 21.04 -47.22
N LEU A 105 -62.48 19.87 -46.83
CA LEU A 105 -63.27 18.66 -46.81
C LEU A 105 -64.09 18.68 -45.51
N ASP A 106 -65.34 18.25 -45.59
CA ASP A 106 -66.13 18.08 -44.37
C ASP A 106 -65.72 16.76 -43.69
N GLY A 107 -65.57 16.79 -42.36
CA GLY A 107 -65.42 15.60 -41.53
C GLY A 107 -64.00 15.06 -41.36
N ASP A 108 -62.96 15.85 -41.65
CA ASP A 108 -61.55 15.51 -41.42
C ASP A 108 -60.83 16.39 -40.37
N GLY A 109 -61.59 17.19 -39.62
CA GLY A 109 -61.10 17.92 -38.45
C GLY A 109 -61.76 19.29 -38.27
N CYS A 110 -62.10 19.93 -39.39
CA CYS A 110 -62.80 21.20 -39.44
C CYS A 110 -63.94 21.12 -40.46
N SER A 111 -65.03 21.86 -40.24
CA SER A 111 -66.08 22.00 -41.26
C SER A 111 -65.53 22.72 -42.48
N ALA A 112 -66.06 22.46 -43.68
CA ALA A 112 -65.58 23.12 -44.92
C ALA A 112 -65.79 24.65 -44.94
N ASP A 113 -66.47 25.20 -43.93
CA ASP A 113 -66.66 26.64 -43.68
C ASP A 113 -65.94 27.15 -42.43
N CYS A 114 -65.12 26.32 -41.78
CA CYS A 114 -64.27 26.62 -40.62
C CYS A 114 -64.99 27.18 -39.39
N ARG A 115 -66.32 27.02 -39.33
CA ARG A 115 -67.19 27.51 -38.25
C ARG A 115 -67.54 26.46 -37.21
N ALA A 116 -67.21 25.21 -37.45
CA ALA A 116 -67.42 24.14 -36.48
C ALA A 116 -66.31 23.10 -36.61
N LEU A 117 -65.99 22.45 -35.49
CA LEU A 117 -65.20 21.22 -35.54
C LEU A 117 -66.11 20.11 -36.08
N ASP A 118 -65.78 19.57 -37.26
CA ASP A 118 -66.48 18.44 -37.83
C ASP A 118 -65.66 17.16 -37.59
N GLY A 119 -66.28 16.20 -36.91
CA GLY A 119 -65.84 14.80 -36.91
C GLY A 119 -64.68 14.40 -35.98
N ILE A 120 -63.99 15.31 -35.26
CA ILE A 120 -62.94 14.90 -34.30
C ILE A 120 -62.98 15.74 -33.01
N ALA A 121 -62.76 15.10 -31.86
CA ALA A 121 -62.59 15.79 -30.58
C ALA A 121 -61.20 16.46 -30.48
N LEU A 122 -61.14 17.69 -29.99
CA LEU A 122 -59.88 18.40 -29.79
C LEU A 122 -59.19 17.91 -28.50
N VAL A 123 -58.02 17.26 -28.63
CA VAL A 123 -57.17 16.85 -27.51
C VAL A 123 -56.04 17.86 -27.32
N SER A 124 -55.96 18.49 -26.15
CA SER A 124 -54.95 19.49 -25.83
C SER A 124 -54.25 19.19 -24.49
N PRO A 125 -52.91 19.08 -24.47
CA PRO A 125 -51.99 19.06 -25.62
C PRO A 125 -52.10 17.76 -26.44
N PRO A 126 -51.72 17.77 -27.73
CA PRO A 126 -51.79 16.59 -28.62
C PRO A 126 -50.67 15.56 -28.36
N ALA A 127 -49.72 15.87 -27.48
CA ALA A 127 -48.67 14.96 -27.01
C ALA A 127 -48.19 15.39 -25.62
N VAL A 128 -47.74 14.45 -24.81
CA VAL A 128 -47.17 14.73 -23.48
C VAL A 128 -45.75 14.19 -23.38
N ALA A 129 -44.82 15.02 -22.90
CA ALA A 129 -43.45 14.63 -22.65
C ALA A 129 -43.04 14.99 -21.21
N PHE A 130 -42.46 14.02 -20.51
CA PHE A 130 -41.88 14.19 -19.19
C PHE A 130 -40.36 14.02 -19.26
N ALA A 131 -39.62 14.78 -18.47
CA ALA A 131 -38.18 14.62 -18.28
C ALA A 131 -37.83 14.73 -16.79
N ALA A 132 -36.89 13.92 -16.32
CA ALA A 132 -36.36 13.96 -14.95
C ALA A 132 -34.93 13.38 -14.90
N GLY A 133 -34.15 13.74 -13.88
CA GLY A 133 -32.95 12.99 -13.52
C GLY A 133 -33.30 11.71 -12.75
N GLU A 134 -32.41 10.71 -12.81
CA GLU A 134 -32.51 9.47 -12.03
C GLU A 134 -32.72 9.80 -10.54
N GLY A 135 -33.83 9.33 -9.96
CA GLY A 135 -34.18 9.51 -8.55
C GLY A 135 -34.59 10.92 -8.10
N ASP A 136 -34.81 11.85 -9.03
CA ASP A 136 -35.46 13.14 -8.76
C ASP A 136 -36.92 12.96 -8.34
N ALA A 137 -37.50 14.01 -7.74
CA ALA A 137 -38.94 14.05 -7.50
C ALA A 137 -39.71 13.92 -8.83
N PRO A 138 -40.84 13.20 -8.87
CA PRO A 138 -41.63 13.08 -10.09
C PRO A 138 -41.98 14.46 -10.66
N PRO A 139 -41.89 14.64 -11.99
CA PRO A 139 -42.24 15.90 -12.63
C PRO A 139 -43.70 16.27 -12.34
N ALA A 140 -44.01 17.56 -12.43
CA ALA A 140 -45.37 18.06 -12.23
C ALA A 140 -46.35 17.36 -13.20
N SER A 141 -47.55 17.06 -12.69
CA SER A 141 -48.58 16.41 -13.50
C SER A 141 -49.05 17.30 -14.65
N VAL A 142 -49.28 16.72 -15.83
CA VAL A 142 -49.83 17.42 -16.99
C VAL A 142 -51.31 17.10 -17.12
N THR A 143 -52.14 18.13 -17.32
CA THR A 143 -53.58 17.94 -17.55
C THR A 143 -53.86 17.95 -19.05
N VAL A 144 -54.47 16.87 -19.54
CA VAL A 144 -54.93 16.72 -20.92
C VAL A 144 -56.42 16.98 -20.94
N SER A 145 -56.87 17.92 -21.76
CA SER A 145 -58.29 18.24 -21.96
C SER A 145 -58.75 17.71 -23.31
N VAL A 146 -59.91 17.05 -23.31
CA VAL A 146 -60.58 16.55 -24.51
C VAL A 146 -61.89 17.32 -24.67
N ARG A 147 -62.06 18.02 -25.79
CA ARG A 147 -63.32 18.72 -26.12
C ARG A 147 -64.06 17.95 -27.20
N LEU A 148 -65.30 17.54 -26.91
CA LEU A 148 -66.16 16.80 -27.83
C LEU A 148 -66.96 17.78 -28.71
N ALA A 149 -67.08 17.47 -30.00
CA ALA A 149 -67.91 18.23 -30.94
C ALA A 149 -69.43 18.10 -30.65
N HIS A 150 -69.85 16.99 -30.04
CA HIS A 150 -71.23 16.71 -29.65
C HIS A 150 -71.32 16.26 -28.19
N ARG A 151 -72.54 16.24 -27.63
CA ARG A 151 -72.76 15.70 -26.28
C ARG A 151 -72.33 14.24 -26.23
N GLY A 152 -71.45 13.93 -25.29
CA GLY A 152 -70.88 12.60 -25.20
C GLY A 152 -70.04 12.38 -23.95
N SER A 153 -69.28 11.29 -23.97
CA SER A 153 -68.36 10.91 -22.91
C SER A 153 -67.02 10.46 -23.47
N VAL A 154 -65.96 10.70 -22.71
CA VAL A 154 -64.61 10.21 -23.01
C VAL A 154 -64.27 9.15 -21.98
N GLN A 155 -63.84 7.98 -22.42
CA GLN A 155 -63.40 6.88 -21.55
C GLN A 155 -61.97 6.49 -21.90
N LEU A 156 -61.17 6.18 -20.87
CA LEU A 156 -59.87 5.57 -21.05
C LEU A 156 -60.02 4.09 -21.44
N GLU A 157 -59.33 3.68 -22.49
CA GLU A 157 -59.31 2.29 -22.93
C GLU A 157 -58.01 1.60 -22.49
N GLY A 158 -58.14 0.49 -21.77
CA GLY A 158 -57.01 -0.26 -21.24
C GLY A 158 -56.36 0.35 -19.99
N ALA A 159 -55.40 -0.37 -19.41
CA ALA A 159 -54.61 0.12 -18.28
C ALA A 159 -53.40 0.91 -18.83
N PRO A 160 -53.07 2.09 -18.26
CA PRO A 160 -51.88 2.81 -18.66
C PRO A 160 -50.62 2.01 -18.31
N ALA A 161 -49.50 2.34 -18.95
CA ALA A 161 -48.23 1.73 -18.64
C ALA A 161 -47.90 1.88 -17.14
N ALA A 162 -47.29 0.86 -16.52
CA ALA A 162 -47.08 0.79 -15.07
C ALA A 162 -46.29 1.98 -14.46
N TRP A 163 -45.60 2.77 -15.28
CA TRP A 163 -44.83 3.95 -14.88
C TRP A 163 -45.62 5.27 -14.98
N LEU A 164 -46.83 5.26 -15.54
CA LEU A 164 -47.68 6.42 -15.78
C LEU A 164 -49.03 6.27 -15.05
N ALA A 165 -49.31 7.18 -14.13
CA ALA A 165 -50.62 7.31 -13.50
C ALA A 165 -51.49 8.27 -14.31
N VAL A 166 -52.73 7.84 -14.61
CA VAL A 166 -53.74 8.66 -15.27
C VAL A 166 -54.95 8.75 -14.34
N THR A 167 -55.35 9.96 -13.98
CA THR A 167 -56.51 10.21 -13.10
C THR A 167 -57.53 11.05 -13.85
N GLU A 168 -58.79 10.60 -13.87
CA GLU A 168 -59.89 11.37 -14.47
C GLU A 168 -60.27 12.54 -13.56
N GLU A 169 -60.46 13.71 -14.16
CA GLU A 169 -60.95 14.92 -13.51
C GLU A 169 -62.45 15.12 -13.87
N PRO A 170 -63.20 15.96 -13.15
CA PRO A 170 -64.62 16.18 -13.42
C PRO A 170 -64.91 16.60 -14.87
N ALA A 171 -65.79 15.84 -15.54
CA ALA A 171 -66.18 16.07 -16.93
C ALA A 171 -67.53 16.82 -17.05
N THR A 172 -67.74 17.47 -18.19
CA THR A 172 -69.04 17.99 -18.66
C THR A 172 -69.46 17.22 -19.91
N PRO A 173 -70.72 17.33 -20.39
CA PRO A 173 -71.16 16.66 -21.61
C PRO A 173 -70.36 17.00 -22.88
N HIS A 174 -69.53 18.05 -22.87
CA HIS A 174 -68.70 18.45 -24.01
C HIS A 174 -67.19 18.47 -23.69
N THR A 175 -66.79 18.22 -22.43
CA THR A 175 -65.37 18.32 -22.04
C THR A 175 -65.00 17.24 -21.03
N ALA A 176 -63.88 16.56 -21.24
CA ALA A 176 -63.25 15.68 -20.26
C ALA A 176 -61.82 16.17 -19.98
N ALA A 177 -61.31 15.91 -18.77
CA ALA A 177 -59.94 16.24 -18.40
C ALA A 177 -59.29 15.07 -17.68
N PHE A 178 -58.00 14.84 -17.95
CA PHE A 178 -57.23 13.73 -17.41
C PHE A 178 -55.88 14.24 -16.91
N ARG A 179 -55.53 13.94 -15.67
CA ARG A 179 -54.23 14.26 -15.07
C ARG A 179 -53.27 13.10 -15.26
N LEU A 180 -52.18 13.36 -15.97
CA LEU A 180 -51.09 12.41 -16.21
C LEU A 180 -49.92 12.72 -15.27
N GLN A 181 -49.41 11.73 -14.55
CA GLN A 181 -48.28 11.87 -13.64
C GLN A 181 -47.36 10.65 -13.72
N VAL A 182 -46.05 10.89 -13.80
CA VAL A 182 -45.04 9.81 -13.72
C VAL A 182 -44.96 9.27 -12.29
N ALA A 183 -45.00 7.95 -12.13
CA ALA A 183 -45.01 7.29 -10.82
C ALA A 183 -43.60 6.89 -10.33
N ASP A 184 -42.65 6.66 -11.24
CA ASP A 184 -41.32 6.11 -10.92
C ASP A 184 -40.21 6.75 -11.77
N THR A 185 -39.26 7.40 -11.10
CA THR A 185 -38.08 8.07 -11.67
C THR A 185 -36.77 7.29 -11.44
N SER A 186 -36.85 6.06 -10.90
CA SER A 186 -35.67 5.29 -10.49
C SER A 186 -34.97 4.54 -11.64
N VAL A 187 -35.62 4.38 -12.79
CA VAL A 187 -35.08 3.63 -13.93
C VAL A 187 -34.73 4.57 -15.07
N THR A 188 -33.46 4.56 -15.48
CA THR A 188 -32.93 5.41 -16.56
C THR A 188 -33.40 4.98 -17.94
N GLY A 189 -33.41 5.93 -18.88
CA GLY A 189 -33.71 5.68 -20.29
C GLY A 189 -35.04 6.26 -20.78
N ARG A 190 -35.34 6.02 -22.05
CA ARG A 190 -36.54 6.51 -22.73
C ARG A 190 -37.66 5.49 -22.65
N ARG A 191 -38.84 5.94 -22.25
CA ARG A 191 -40.09 5.17 -22.33
C ARG A 191 -41.10 5.90 -23.18
N SER A 192 -41.89 5.15 -23.94
CA SER A 192 -42.97 5.67 -24.75
C SER A 192 -44.18 4.75 -24.59
N THR A 193 -45.36 5.36 -24.45
CA THR A 193 -46.65 4.66 -24.44
C THR A 193 -47.68 5.55 -25.12
N SER A 194 -48.80 4.97 -25.52
CA SER A 194 -49.96 5.73 -26.02
C SER A 194 -51.11 5.54 -25.03
N VAL A 195 -51.77 6.64 -24.66
CA VAL A 195 -53.00 6.61 -23.86
C VAL A 195 -54.16 6.75 -24.82
N GLN A 196 -54.96 5.70 -24.96
CA GLN A 196 -56.08 5.67 -25.88
C GLN A 196 -57.34 6.24 -25.22
N PHE A 197 -57.89 7.29 -25.81
CA PHE A 197 -59.19 7.86 -25.44
C PHE A 197 -60.25 7.36 -26.41
N THR A 198 -61.30 6.73 -25.88
CA THR A 198 -62.51 6.40 -26.64
C THR A 198 -63.55 7.47 -26.42
N MET A 199 -64.01 8.11 -27.49
CA MET A 199 -64.98 9.20 -27.48
C MET A 199 -66.30 8.66 -28.01
N ARG A 200 -67.36 8.79 -27.21
CA ARG A 200 -68.70 8.28 -27.54
C ARG A 200 -69.67 9.43 -27.58
N SER A 201 -70.28 9.67 -28.74
CA SER A 201 -71.39 10.59 -28.88
C SER A 201 -72.72 9.93 -28.43
N GLU A 202 -73.64 10.73 -27.90
CA GLU A 202 -74.99 10.28 -27.53
C GLU A 202 -75.91 10.06 -28.76
N ASP A 203 -75.53 10.56 -29.94
CA ASP A 203 -76.31 10.47 -31.19
C ASP A 203 -76.24 9.11 -31.91
N GLY A 204 -75.44 8.17 -31.41
CA GLY A 204 -75.31 6.81 -31.95
C GLY A 204 -74.28 6.68 -33.08
N THR A 205 -73.46 7.69 -33.32
CA THR A 205 -72.24 7.58 -34.16
C THR A 205 -71.25 6.56 -33.59
N PRO A 206 -70.47 5.87 -34.45
CA PRO A 206 -69.41 4.97 -33.98
C PRO A 206 -68.43 5.71 -33.06
N PRO A 207 -67.86 5.04 -32.03
CA PRO A 207 -66.88 5.67 -31.16
C PRO A 207 -65.60 6.03 -31.94
N ASP A 208 -65.10 7.23 -31.70
CA ASP A 208 -63.79 7.66 -32.19
C ASP A 208 -62.70 7.33 -31.18
N HIS A 209 -61.50 7.05 -31.66
CA HIS A 209 -60.35 6.71 -30.83
C HIS A 209 -59.21 7.71 -31.07
N TYR A 210 -58.62 8.22 -29.99
CA TYR A 210 -57.43 9.06 -30.06
C TYR A 210 -56.31 8.47 -29.21
N ASP A 211 -55.18 8.15 -29.86
CA ASP A 211 -53.99 7.64 -29.20
C ASP A 211 -53.06 8.79 -28.85
N LEU A 212 -53.10 9.26 -27.59
CA LEU A 212 -52.21 10.32 -27.12
C LEU A 212 -50.80 9.76 -26.89
N PRO A 213 -49.78 10.22 -27.65
CA PRO A 213 -48.41 9.80 -27.41
C PRO A 213 -47.86 10.42 -26.11
N VAL A 214 -47.38 9.57 -25.20
CA VAL A 214 -46.73 9.96 -23.96
C VAL A 214 -45.30 9.44 -23.93
N THR A 215 -44.34 10.35 -23.78
CA THR A 215 -42.93 10.00 -23.65
C THR A 215 -42.37 10.42 -22.29
N TYR A 216 -41.49 9.60 -21.74
CA TYR A 216 -40.77 9.90 -20.52
C TYR A 216 -39.28 9.59 -20.68
N GLN A 217 -38.44 10.57 -20.39
CA GLN A 217 -36.98 10.44 -20.43
C GLN A 217 -36.40 10.60 -19.03
N VAL A 218 -35.62 9.61 -18.58
CA VAL A 218 -34.82 9.71 -17.37
C VAL A 218 -33.35 9.77 -17.72
N GLU A 219 -32.69 10.87 -17.38
CA GLU A 219 -31.25 11.03 -17.55
C GLU A 219 -30.49 10.33 -16.40
N PRO A 220 -29.41 9.56 -16.67
CA PRO A 220 -28.61 8.93 -15.63
C PRO A 220 -28.01 9.96 -14.68
N SER A 221 -27.95 9.63 -13.39
CA SER A 221 -27.27 10.49 -12.42
C SER A 221 -25.77 10.52 -12.69
N ASP A 222 -25.14 11.69 -12.53
CA ASP A 222 -23.69 11.85 -12.50
C ASP A 222 -23.05 11.32 -11.20
N LEU A 223 -23.85 10.77 -10.28
CA LEU A 223 -23.40 10.30 -8.97
C LEU A 223 -22.31 9.21 -9.12
N THR A 224 -21.16 9.46 -8.51
CA THR A 224 -19.99 8.58 -8.53
C THR A 224 -19.46 8.39 -7.11
N VAL A 225 -18.97 7.18 -6.85
CA VAL A 225 -18.20 6.84 -5.66
C VAL A 225 -17.12 5.85 -6.05
N GLN A 226 -15.88 6.12 -5.66
CA GLN A 226 -14.74 5.27 -5.99
C GLN A 226 -13.74 5.26 -4.82
N ALA A 227 -13.24 4.08 -4.49
CA ALA A 227 -12.17 3.92 -3.51
C ALA A 227 -10.82 3.86 -4.24
N THR A 228 -9.75 4.37 -3.62
CA THR A 228 -8.40 4.31 -4.17
C THR A 228 -7.82 2.89 -4.22
N ALA A 229 -8.38 1.97 -3.44
CA ALA A 229 -8.04 0.55 -3.45
C ALA A 229 -9.32 -0.30 -3.54
N THR A 230 -9.26 -1.42 -4.26
CA THR A 230 -10.33 -2.43 -4.32
C THR A 230 -10.06 -3.62 -3.40
N GLU A 231 -8.80 -3.82 -3.00
CA GLU A 231 -8.35 -4.91 -2.13
C GLU A 231 -7.41 -4.36 -1.03
N MET A 232 -7.44 -4.99 0.14
CA MET A 232 -6.60 -4.64 1.28
C MET A 232 -6.25 -5.88 2.11
N ASP A 233 -4.95 -6.17 2.23
CA ASP A 233 -4.46 -7.29 3.02
C ASP A 233 -3.90 -6.86 4.38
N PHE A 234 -4.24 -7.65 5.40
CA PHE A 234 -3.67 -7.60 6.74
C PHE A 234 -3.09 -8.99 7.10
N ALA A 235 -1.97 -9.01 7.81
CA ALA A 235 -1.37 -10.25 8.29
C ALA A 235 -0.87 -10.07 9.72
N ALA A 236 -1.06 -11.09 10.55
CA ALA A 236 -0.53 -11.16 11.90
C ALA A 236 -0.26 -12.60 12.33
N THR A 237 0.45 -12.76 13.45
CA THR A 237 0.57 -14.04 14.15
C THR A 237 -0.37 -14.05 15.36
N SER A 238 -0.80 -15.22 15.83
CA SER A 238 -1.74 -15.37 16.96
C SER A 238 -1.24 -14.78 18.30
N ALA A 239 0.00 -14.31 18.33
CA ALA A 239 0.70 -13.72 19.47
C ALA A 239 1.32 -12.33 19.17
N GLY A 240 1.24 -11.86 17.93
CA GLY A 240 1.83 -10.59 17.50
C GLY A 240 0.93 -9.40 17.83
N PRO A 241 1.47 -8.17 17.79
CA PRO A 241 0.64 -6.97 17.84
C PRO A 241 -0.34 -6.97 16.66
N LEU A 242 -1.51 -6.37 16.85
CA LEU A 242 -2.45 -6.13 15.75
C LEU A 242 -1.76 -5.32 14.65
N PRO A 243 -2.06 -5.62 13.36
CA PRO A 243 -1.46 -4.87 12.27
C PRO A 243 -1.93 -3.41 12.33
N SER A 244 -1.04 -2.49 11.98
CA SER A 244 -1.35 -1.06 11.96
C SER A 244 -2.57 -0.77 11.07
N PRO A 245 -3.47 0.16 11.47
CA PRO A 245 -4.58 0.58 10.64
C PRO A 245 -4.11 1.06 9.27
N ARG A 246 -4.87 0.73 8.23
CA ARG A 246 -4.61 1.20 6.86
C ARG A 246 -5.66 2.22 6.45
N THR A 247 -5.26 3.16 5.59
CA THR A 247 -6.16 4.20 5.10
C THR A 247 -6.63 3.89 3.69
N VAL A 248 -7.89 4.19 3.41
CA VAL A 248 -8.45 4.22 2.06
C VAL A 248 -9.11 5.57 1.82
N ASP A 249 -8.84 6.15 0.66
CA ASP A 249 -9.47 7.41 0.24
C ASP A 249 -10.65 7.08 -0.67
N VAL A 250 -11.78 7.73 -0.41
CA VAL A 250 -13.00 7.56 -1.21
C VAL A 250 -13.36 8.88 -1.85
N THR A 251 -13.32 8.94 -3.18
CA THR A 251 -13.78 10.06 -3.99
C THR A 251 -15.26 9.89 -4.28
N PHE A 252 -16.02 10.98 -4.16
CA PHE A 252 -17.46 11.02 -4.42
C PHE A 252 -17.89 12.43 -4.84
N ASN A 253 -19.01 12.54 -5.54
CA ASN A 253 -19.65 13.83 -5.90
C ASN A 253 -21.07 13.98 -5.33
N GLY A 254 -21.51 13.07 -4.46
CA GLY A 254 -22.73 13.24 -3.66
C GLY A 254 -22.50 14.15 -2.43
N ALA A 255 -23.54 14.30 -1.60
CA ALA A 255 -23.48 15.22 -0.45
C ALA A 255 -22.50 14.76 0.65
N ALA A 256 -22.41 13.45 0.86
CA ALA A 256 -21.49 12.81 1.80
C ALA A 256 -21.22 11.36 1.35
N VAL A 257 -20.21 10.75 1.95
CA VAL A 257 -19.98 9.31 1.87
C VAL A 257 -20.14 8.67 3.24
N THR A 258 -20.80 7.52 3.30
CA THR A 258 -21.07 6.78 4.54
C THR A 258 -20.63 5.33 4.41
N VAL A 259 -20.20 4.74 5.52
CA VAL A 259 -19.96 3.29 5.61
C VAL A 259 -21.32 2.61 5.79
N VAL A 260 -21.72 1.80 4.82
CA VAL A 260 -23.01 1.07 4.85
C VAL A 260 -22.88 -0.24 5.60
N SER A 261 -21.75 -0.94 5.43
CA SER A 261 -21.46 -2.19 6.11
C SER A 261 -19.97 -2.42 6.25
N ALA A 262 -19.59 -3.06 7.35
CA ALA A 262 -18.26 -3.60 7.58
C ALA A 262 -18.36 -4.95 8.31
N PRO A 263 -17.43 -5.89 8.08
CA PRO A 263 -17.33 -7.12 8.86
C PRO A 263 -17.12 -6.83 10.35
N PHE A 264 -17.67 -7.68 11.22
CA PHE A 264 -17.60 -7.50 12.69
C PHE A 264 -16.16 -7.47 13.24
N TRP A 265 -15.21 -8.05 12.51
CA TRP A 265 -13.79 -8.10 12.86
C TRP A 265 -12.99 -6.88 12.37
N LEU A 266 -13.65 -5.91 11.74
CA LEU A 266 -13.07 -4.64 11.31
C LEU A 266 -13.70 -3.45 12.05
N THR A 267 -12.89 -2.43 12.31
CA THR A 267 -13.34 -1.11 12.75
C THR A 267 -13.00 -0.11 11.65
N VAL A 268 -13.98 0.69 11.26
CA VAL A 268 -13.81 1.76 10.25
C VAL A 268 -14.09 3.10 10.93
N SER A 269 -13.08 3.96 10.95
CA SER A 269 -13.19 5.30 11.54
C SER A 269 -12.97 6.38 10.47
N ALA A 270 -13.77 7.45 10.55
CA ALA A 270 -13.70 8.59 9.64
C ALA A 270 -13.38 9.89 10.41
N PRO A 271 -12.65 10.84 9.82
CA PRO A 271 -12.61 12.21 10.31
C PRO A 271 -13.91 12.94 9.97
N ALA A 272 -14.52 13.62 10.95
CA ALA A 272 -15.68 14.47 10.74
C ALA A 272 -15.25 15.95 10.64
N PRO A 273 -15.76 16.74 9.66
CA PRO A 273 -16.62 16.38 8.51
C PRO A 273 -15.81 15.97 7.26
N ALA A 274 -16.32 14.97 6.52
CA ALA A 274 -15.62 14.38 5.38
C ALA A 274 -15.94 15.12 4.06
N ALA A 275 -14.99 15.90 3.55
CA ALA A 275 -15.00 16.43 2.18
C ALA A 275 -14.51 15.36 1.19
N SER A 276 -14.74 15.54 -0.11
CA SER A 276 -14.21 14.65 -1.15
C SER A 276 -12.79 15.10 -1.56
N PRO A 277 -11.77 14.22 -1.53
CA PRO A 277 -11.79 12.82 -1.09
C PRO A 277 -11.84 12.67 0.44
N ALA A 278 -12.57 11.66 0.90
CA ALA A 278 -12.68 11.32 2.32
C ALA A 278 -11.76 10.14 2.68
N SER A 279 -10.87 10.34 3.64
CA SER A 279 -9.96 9.30 4.13
C SER A 279 -10.57 8.51 5.28
N PHE A 280 -10.66 7.19 5.14
CA PHE A 280 -11.14 6.28 6.18
C PHE A 280 -9.99 5.41 6.69
N SER A 281 -9.89 5.26 8.00
CA SER A 281 -8.97 4.31 8.62
C SER A 281 -9.70 2.99 8.92
N ILE A 282 -9.17 1.90 8.38
CA ILE A 282 -9.64 0.52 8.56
C ILE A 282 -8.64 -0.20 9.47
N ALA A 283 -9.13 -0.73 10.58
CA ALA A 283 -8.34 -1.45 11.59
C ALA A 283 -8.95 -2.82 11.90
N VAL A 284 -8.09 -3.81 12.19
CA VAL A 284 -8.51 -5.14 12.66
C VAL A 284 -8.85 -5.08 14.15
N ASN A 285 -9.99 -5.67 14.56
CA ASN A 285 -10.45 -5.67 15.95
C ASN A 285 -9.72 -6.71 16.82
N THR A 286 -9.65 -6.46 18.13
CA THR A 286 -8.97 -7.28 19.16
C THR A 286 -9.64 -8.62 19.48
N THR A 287 -10.89 -8.82 19.08
CA THR A 287 -11.66 -10.04 19.35
C THR A 287 -11.68 -10.97 18.14
N ILE A 288 -10.53 -11.58 17.81
CA ILE A 288 -10.45 -12.66 16.82
C ILE A 288 -10.21 -13.98 17.58
N PRO A 289 -10.98 -15.05 17.31
CA PRO A 289 -10.79 -16.33 17.98
C PRO A 289 -9.35 -16.87 17.82
N PRO A 290 -8.77 -17.51 18.84
CA PRO A 290 -7.43 -18.08 18.76
C PRO A 290 -7.38 -19.27 17.79
N GLY A 291 -6.44 -19.23 16.84
CA GLY A 291 -6.16 -20.30 15.88
C GLY A 291 -5.67 -19.76 14.54
N PRO A 292 -5.10 -20.61 13.65
CA PRO A 292 -4.88 -20.21 12.27
C PRO A 292 -6.23 -19.89 11.63
N ALA A 293 -6.38 -18.66 11.15
CA ALA A 293 -7.65 -18.19 10.59
C ALA A 293 -7.38 -17.26 9.40
N THR A 294 -8.13 -17.47 8.33
CA THR A 294 -8.26 -16.50 7.24
C THR A 294 -9.65 -15.91 7.35
N LEU A 295 -9.73 -14.59 7.51
CA LEU A 295 -10.98 -13.84 7.48
C LEU A 295 -11.02 -13.00 6.20
N GLU A 296 -12.16 -13.00 5.53
CA GLU A 296 -12.41 -12.19 4.34
C GLU A 296 -13.76 -11.49 4.48
N GLY A 297 -13.86 -10.27 3.95
CA GLY A 297 -15.11 -9.52 3.94
C GLY A 297 -14.96 -8.10 3.38
N ASP A 298 -16.08 -7.51 2.99
CA ASP A 298 -16.10 -6.24 2.27
C ASP A 298 -16.50 -5.07 3.17
N VAL A 299 -15.73 -3.98 3.11
CA VAL A 299 -16.16 -2.67 3.63
C VAL A 299 -16.84 -1.92 2.50
N VAL A 300 -18.14 -1.60 2.69
CA VAL A 300 -18.97 -0.99 1.65
C VAL A 300 -19.21 0.48 1.98
N PHE A 301 -18.86 1.34 1.04
CA PHE A 301 -19.11 2.77 1.08
C PHE A 301 -20.23 3.14 0.15
N ALA A 302 -21.03 4.13 0.52
CA ALA A 302 -22.08 4.66 -0.33
C ALA A 302 -22.13 6.18 -0.30
N THR A 303 -22.53 6.75 -1.43
CA THR A 303 -22.92 8.15 -1.53
C THR A 303 -24.34 8.23 -2.07
N THR A 304 -25.08 9.25 -1.65
CA THR A 304 -26.49 9.44 -2.03
C THR A 304 -26.73 10.84 -2.58
N ARG A 305 -27.65 10.93 -3.53
CA ARG A 305 -28.25 12.19 -4.01
C ARG A 305 -29.72 11.90 -4.32
N GLY A 306 -30.64 12.56 -3.59
CA GLY A 306 -32.07 12.25 -3.69
C GLY A 306 -32.36 10.80 -3.30
N ARG A 307 -33.02 10.05 -4.18
CA ARG A 307 -33.28 8.60 -4.00
C ARG A 307 -32.20 7.68 -4.58
N VAL A 308 -31.20 8.23 -5.26
CA VAL A 308 -30.13 7.43 -5.88
C VAL A 308 -29.01 7.20 -4.89
N GLU A 309 -28.60 5.94 -4.76
CA GLU A 309 -27.44 5.50 -3.99
C GLU A 309 -26.44 4.81 -4.93
N ARG A 310 -25.17 5.18 -4.85
CA ARG A 310 -24.07 4.47 -5.51
C ARG A 310 -23.14 3.91 -4.45
N ARG A 311 -22.59 2.71 -4.71
CA ARG A 311 -21.76 1.96 -3.77
C ARG A 311 -20.42 1.59 -4.37
N THR A 312 -19.40 1.53 -3.53
CA THR A 312 -18.11 0.90 -3.81
C THR A 312 -17.70 0.03 -2.63
N ALA A 313 -16.90 -0.99 -2.88
CA ALA A 313 -16.45 -1.94 -1.86
C ALA A 313 -14.93 -2.07 -1.88
N VAL A 314 -14.36 -2.24 -0.69
CA VAL A 314 -12.96 -2.64 -0.50
C VAL A 314 -12.97 -4.04 0.09
N HIS A 315 -12.45 -5.00 -0.65
CA HIS A 315 -12.32 -6.38 -0.19
C HIS A 315 -11.14 -6.47 0.79
N VAL A 316 -11.39 -6.92 2.01
CA VAL A 316 -10.36 -7.00 3.05
C VAL A 316 -10.09 -8.45 3.42
N ARG A 317 -8.82 -8.86 3.31
CA ARG A 317 -8.34 -10.17 3.74
C ARG A 317 -7.44 -10.01 4.97
N TYR A 318 -7.67 -10.85 5.99
CA TYR A 318 -6.83 -10.96 7.17
C TYR A 318 -6.33 -12.40 7.34
N GLN A 319 -5.01 -12.56 7.44
CA GLN A 319 -4.35 -13.85 7.67
C GLN A 319 -3.74 -13.90 9.09
N LEU A 320 -4.17 -14.87 9.88
CA LEU A 320 -3.63 -15.16 11.21
C LEU A 320 -2.84 -16.48 11.21
N ALA A 321 -1.52 -16.40 11.41
CA ALA A 321 -0.67 -17.58 11.53
C ALA A 321 -0.58 -18.07 12.99
N ALA A 322 -0.57 -19.40 13.20
CA ALA A 322 -0.37 -19.99 14.52
C ALA A 322 1.05 -19.69 15.03
N SER A 323 1.17 -19.10 16.22
CA SER A 323 2.45 -18.93 16.92
C SER A 323 2.85 -20.28 17.54
N LEU A 324 3.64 -21.07 16.81
CA LEU A 324 4.34 -22.21 17.39
C LEU A 324 5.59 -21.66 18.08
N THR A 325 5.72 -21.88 19.38
CA THR A 325 6.97 -21.59 20.10
C THR A 325 8.10 -22.42 19.51
N ASP A 326 9.11 -21.73 19.00
CA ASP A 326 10.27 -22.36 18.38
C ASP A 326 11.52 -21.98 19.17
N VAL A 327 12.35 -22.96 19.51
CA VAL A 327 13.64 -22.74 20.17
C VAL A 327 14.71 -23.06 19.14
N ARG A 328 15.44 -22.04 18.69
CA ARG A 328 16.38 -22.14 17.57
C ARG A 328 17.80 -22.41 18.01
N PHE A 329 18.27 -21.74 19.07
CA PHE A 329 19.57 -21.98 19.67
C PHE A 329 19.59 -21.43 21.11
N ILE A 330 20.70 -21.68 21.81
CA ILE A 330 20.93 -21.22 23.18
C ILE A 330 22.33 -20.61 23.32
N ALA A 331 22.52 -19.75 24.33
CA ALA A 331 23.81 -19.20 24.70
C ALA A 331 23.96 -19.15 26.24
N PRO A 332 25.12 -19.53 26.81
CA PRO A 332 26.20 -20.24 26.13
C PRO A 332 25.75 -21.67 25.73
N TYR A 333 26.35 -22.22 24.68
CA TYR A 333 26.13 -23.60 24.27
C TYR A 333 26.86 -24.62 25.18
N VAL A 334 27.98 -24.21 25.80
CA VAL A 334 28.76 -25.05 26.72
C VAL A 334 28.68 -24.54 28.17
N GLY A 335 28.41 -25.46 29.11
CA GLY A 335 28.51 -25.25 30.55
C GLY A 335 29.62 -26.08 31.20
N ILE A 336 29.96 -25.78 32.45
CA ILE A 336 30.99 -26.53 33.21
C ILE A 336 30.32 -27.40 34.28
N ALA A 337 30.71 -28.66 34.35
CA ALA A 337 30.16 -29.62 35.31
C ALA A 337 30.26 -29.12 36.76
N GLY A 338 29.16 -29.25 37.51
CA GLY A 338 29.07 -28.80 38.89
C GLY A 338 28.97 -27.27 39.06
N ARG A 339 28.89 -26.49 37.98
CA ARG A 339 28.62 -25.05 38.03
C ARG A 339 27.26 -24.75 37.39
N GLY A 340 26.45 -23.96 38.09
CA GLY A 340 25.24 -23.38 37.50
C GLY A 340 25.61 -22.18 36.61
N GLY A 341 24.63 -21.66 35.89
CA GLY A 341 24.87 -20.50 35.03
C GLY A 341 23.59 -19.84 34.53
N THR A 342 23.76 -18.83 33.70
CA THR A 342 22.67 -18.18 32.98
C THR A 342 22.60 -18.76 31.58
N LEU A 343 21.40 -19.12 31.16
CA LEU A 343 21.05 -19.64 29.84
C LEU A 343 20.12 -18.65 29.16
N ARG A 344 20.53 -18.16 27.99
CA ARG A 344 19.67 -17.43 27.07
C ARG A 344 19.13 -18.39 26.02
N VAL A 345 17.81 -18.51 26.01
CA VAL A 345 17.06 -19.32 25.04
C VAL A 345 16.55 -18.38 23.96
N ARG A 346 16.85 -18.70 22.70
CA ARG A 346 16.51 -17.84 21.55
C ARG A 346 15.63 -18.57 20.55
N GLY A 347 14.72 -17.82 19.94
CA GLY A 347 13.72 -18.40 19.06
C GLY A 347 12.60 -17.42 18.72
N GLY A 348 11.35 -17.90 18.72
CA GLY A 348 10.19 -17.05 18.43
C GLY A 348 8.91 -17.56 19.07
N GLY A 349 7.95 -16.65 19.25
CA GLY A 349 6.64 -16.95 19.83
C GLY A 349 6.63 -17.09 21.35
N PHE A 350 7.68 -16.62 22.05
CA PHE A 350 7.78 -16.81 23.50
C PHE A 350 6.73 -16.03 24.29
N ARG A 351 6.39 -14.80 23.87
CA ARG A 351 5.30 -14.03 24.52
C ARG A 351 3.93 -14.57 24.14
N GLY A 352 3.84 -15.24 22.98
CA GLY A 352 2.66 -15.98 22.54
C GLY A 352 2.35 -17.25 23.34
N ALA A 353 3.36 -17.80 24.01
CA ALA A 353 3.25 -19.03 24.79
C ALA A 353 2.46 -18.87 26.10
N GLY A 354 2.25 -17.63 26.55
CA GLY A 354 1.59 -17.29 27.80
C GLY A 354 2.34 -16.19 28.57
N PRO A 355 1.78 -15.72 29.71
CA PRO A 355 2.40 -14.68 30.54
C PRO A 355 3.71 -15.13 31.19
N SER A 356 3.93 -16.44 31.28
CA SER A 356 5.18 -17.05 31.70
C SER A 356 5.38 -18.37 30.98
N VAL A 357 6.63 -18.74 30.76
CA VAL A 357 7.04 -20.00 30.16
C VAL A 357 7.81 -20.85 31.17
N THR A 358 7.72 -22.17 31.02
CA THR A 358 8.56 -23.10 31.76
C THR A 358 9.66 -23.60 30.83
N VAL A 359 10.92 -23.38 31.19
CA VAL A 359 12.08 -23.84 30.42
C VAL A 359 12.58 -25.15 31.03
N GLY A 360 12.61 -26.23 30.25
CA GLY A 360 13.27 -27.47 30.68
C GLY A 360 14.72 -27.49 30.21
N VAL A 361 15.65 -27.94 31.05
CA VAL A 361 17.05 -28.23 30.71
C VAL A 361 17.34 -29.68 31.15
N GLY A 362 17.18 -30.61 30.22
CA GLY A 362 17.04 -32.04 30.55
C GLY A 362 15.86 -32.26 31.49
N ASP A 363 16.11 -32.91 32.64
CA ASP A 363 15.08 -33.16 33.67
C ASP A 363 14.84 -31.94 34.58
N ALA A 364 15.70 -30.92 34.53
CA ALA A 364 15.54 -29.73 35.34
C ALA A 364 14.45 -28.84 34.75
N VAL A 365 13.44 -28.52 35.57
CA VAL A 365 12.34 -27.62 35.20
C VAL A 365 12.62 -26.25 35.79
N LEU A 366 12.85 -25.26 34.93
CA LEU A 366 13.19 -23.89 35.29
C LEU A 366 11.99 -22.97 35.00
N GLY A 367 11.38 -22.40 36.04
CA GLY A 367 10.28 -21.45 35.90
C GLY A 367 9.19 -21.56 36.96
N PRO A 368 8.10 -20.77 36.81
CA PRO A 368 7.75 -19.94 35.65
C PRO A 368 8.69 -18.74 35.42
N VAL A 369 9.05 -18.47 34.16
CA VAL A 369 9.91 -17.35 33.74
C VAL A 369 9.14 -16.41 32.80
N LEU A 370 9.29 -15.10 32.97
CA LEU A 370 8.78 -14.12 32.01
C LEU A 370 9.79 -13.96 30.86
N PRO A 371 9.39 -14.18 29.59
CA PRO A 371 10.29 -13.92 28.45
C PRO A 371 10.75 -12.46 28.38
N ASP A 372 12.04 -12.23 28.13
CA ASP A 372 12.59 -10.87 27.97
C ASP A 372 11.94 -10.16 26.77
N SER A 373 11.78 -10.91 25.67
CA SER A 373 11.12 -10.49 24.44
C SER A 373 10.35 -11.66 23.82
N ASP A 374 9.75 -11.48 22.64
CA ASP A 374 9.16 -12.61 21.92
C ASP A 374 10.20 -13.61 21.38
N THR A 375 11.47 -13.23 21.39
CA THR A 375 12.60 -13.97 20.80
C THR A 375 13.67 -14.38 21.79
N GLN A 376 13.57 -13.98 23.07
CA GLN A 376 14.51 -14.37 24.13
C GLN A 376 13.84 -14.68 25.46
N ILE A 377 14.37 -15.69 26.14
CA ILE A 377 14.19 -15.95 27.56
C ILE A 377 15.57 -16.04 28.22
N THR A 378 15.80 -15.30 29.30
CA THR A 378 16.97 -15.46 30.15
C THR A 378 16.56 -16.22 31.41
N VAL A 379 17.23 -17.34 31.69
CA VAL A 379 16.93 -18.20 32.84
C VAL A 379 18.21 -18.73 33.47
N SER A 380 18.24 -18.88 34.79
CA SER A 380 19.36 -19.55 35.47
C SER A 380 19.12 -21.05 35.56
N TYR A 381 20.14 -21.84 35.27
CA TYR A 381 20.14 -23.30 35.44
C TYR A 381 21.02 -23.70 36.64
N PRO A 382 20.64 -24.75 37.38
CA PRO A 382 21.40 -25.22 38.55
C PRO A 382 22.71 -25.89 38.11
N PRO A 383 23.64 -26.18 39.04
CA PRO A 383 24.76 -27.08 38.77
C PRO A 383 24.31 -28.42 38.17
N LEU A 384 24.85 -28.78 37.01
CA LEU A 384 24.55 -30.02 36.30
C LEU A 384 25.82 -30.90 36.20
N PRO A 385 25.69 -32.24 36.22
CA PRO A 385 26.80 -33.13 35.89
C PRO A 385 27.15 -33.04 34.39
N GLU A 386 28.30 -33.61 34.01
CA GLU A 386 28.70 -33.72 32.59
C GLU A 386 27.62 -34.47 31.78
N GLY A 387 27.23 -33.92 30.63
CA GLY A 387 26.14 -34.45 29.83
C GLY A 387 25.58 -33.46 28.81
N ARG A 388 24.63 -33.92 28.00
CA ARG A 388 23.88 -33.09 27.05
C ARG A 388 22.45 -32.94 27.54
N TYR A 389 21.98 -31.70 27.62
CA TYR A 389 20.69 -31.35 28.20
C TYR A 389 19.83 -30.64 27.15
N PRO A 390 18.84 -31.33 26.55
CA PRO A 390 17.90 -30.70 25.63
C PRO A 390 17.16 -29.56 26.31
N VAL A 391 17.05 -28.43 25.60
CA VAL A 391 16.32 -27.26 26.09
C VAL A 391 14.91 -27.28 25.52
N THR A 392 13.91 -27.30 26.41
CA THR A 392 12.50 -27.43 26.05
C THR A 392 11.68 -26.25 26.58
N LEU A 393 10.53 -25.99 25.96
CA LEU A 393 9.56 -25.01 26.45
C LEU A 393 8.24 -25.70 26.79
N ASN A 394 7.67 -25.35 27.94
CA ASN A 394 6.39 -25.83 28.45
C ASN A 394 6.24 -27.36 28.47
N GLY A 395 7.33 -28.09 28.74
CA GLY A 395 7.31 -29.55 28.80
C GLY A 395 7.10 -30.23 27.44
N SER A 396 7.26 -29.50 26.32
CA SER A 396 7.36 -30.14 25.01
C SER A 396 8.53 -31.13 25.04
N GLY A 397 8.23 -32.42 24.87
CA GLY A 397 9.21 -33.50 25.07
C GLY A 397 10.48 -33.33 24.21
N PRO A 398 11.56 -34.06 24.55
CA PRO A 398 12.82 -33.99 23.81
C PRO A 398 12.59 -34.39 22.35
N SER A 399 12.85 -33.46 21.43
CA SER A 399 12.95 -33.72 20.00
C SER A 399 14.42 -33.56 19.60
N PRO A 400 14.98 -34.46 18.76
CA PRO A 400 16.39 -34.43 18.39
C PRO A 400 16.82 -33.19 17.59
N ALA A 401 15.88 -32.34 17.18
CA ALA A 401 16.15 -31.07 16.51
C ALA A 401 16.26 -29.86 17.47
N ARG A 402 16.05 -30.04 18.78
CA ARG A 402 16.11 -28.92 19.73
C ARG A 402 17.55 -28.60 20.14
N PRO A 403 17.86 -27.32 20.46
CA PRO A 403 19.15 -26.95 21.03
C PRO A 403 19.41 -27.64 22.37
N GLU A 404 20.67 -27.93 22.64
CA GLU A 404 21.11 -28.63 23.85
C GLU A 404 22.22 -27.84 24.54
N LEU A 405 22.15 -27.75 25.87
CA LEU A 405 23.26 -27.29 26.69
C LEU A 405 24.23 -28.46 26.89
N VAL A 406 25.47 -28.31 26.44
CA VAL A 406 26.51 -29.32 26.62
C VAL A 406 27.33 -28.97 27.85
N VAL A 407 27.23 -29.78 28.91
CA VAL A 407 27.98 -29.58 30.13
C VAL A 407 29.20 -30.48 30.09
N VAL A 408 30.40 -29.89 30.19
CA VAL A 408 31.68 -30.60 30.14
C VAL A 408 32.46 -30.49 31.44
N ALA A 409 33.33 -31.46 31.72
CA ALA A 409 34.25 -31.34 32.85
C ALA A 409 35.20 -30.15 32.67
N ALA A 410 35.55 -29.48 33.77
CA ALA A 410 36.54 -28.42 33.78
C ALA A 410 37.90 -28.95 33.28
N THR A 411 38.52 -28.21 32.37
CA THR A 411 39.87 -28.54 31.88
C THR A 411 40.90 -28.26 32.97
N PRO A 412 41.79 -29.21 33.29
CA PRO A 412 42.83 -29.00 34.29
C PRO A 412 43.73 -27.81 33.95
N THR A 413 44.09 -27.02 34.96
CA THR A 413 45.03 -25.91 34.83
C THR A 413 46.46 -26.42 34.99
N THR A 414 47.00 -27.03 33.93
CA THR A 414 48.41 -27.44 33.86
C THR A 414 49.16 -26.54 32.89
N TYR A 415 50.25 -25.91 33.35
CA TYR A 415 51.14 -25.17 32.45
C TYR A 415 51.77 -26.14 31.45
N GLN A 416 51.76 -25.75 30.17
CA GLN A 416 52.50 -26.42 29.12
C GLN A 416 52.94 -25.39 28.08
N ALA A 417 54.23 -25.37 27.77
CA ALA A 417 54.75 -24.63 26.63
C ALA A 417 54.43 -25.39 25.35
N ILE A 418 53.88 -24.69 24.36
CA ILE A 418 53.56 -25.24 23.05
C ILE A 418 54.11 -24.26 22.04
N GLU A 419 55.05 -24.73 21.23
CA GLU A 419 55.64 -23.92 20.16
C GLU A 419 54.52 -23.47 19.20
N ALA A 420 54.49 -22.22 18.75
CA ALA A 420 53.61 -21.79 17.66
C ALA A 420 54.46 -21.59 16.39
N HIS A 421 53.91 -21.82 15.19
CA HIS A 421 54.68 -21.58 13.95
C HIS A 421 54.85 -20.07 13.66
N GLY A 422 53.96 -19.25 14.19
CA GLY A 422 54.02 -17.79 14.12
C GLY A 422 53.09 -17.12 15.14
N PRO A 423 53.05 -15.78 15.20
CA PRO A 423 52.12 -15.05 16.03
C PRO A 423 50.68 -15.38 15.66
N TRP A 424 49.90 -15.83 16.65
CA TRP A 424 48.46 -15.96 16.51
C TRP A 424 47.81 -14.59 16.70
N GLY A 425 46.87 -14.25 15.82
CA GLY A 425 45.98 -13.11 16.01
C GLY A 425 44.93 -13.44 17.07
N ARG A 426 43.80 -14.00 16.63
CA ARG A 426 42.74 -14.48 17.52
C ARG A 426 42.99 -15.90 17.99
N ILE A 427 42.58 -16.15 19.23
CA ILE A 427 42.58 -17.46 19.84
C ILE A 427 41.15 -17.77 20.29
N VAL A 428 40.66 -18.95 19.91
CA VAL A 428 39.33 -19.44 20.27
C VAL A 428 39.48 -20.76 21.01
N TYR A 429 38.92 -20.85 22.22
CA TYR A 429 38.88 -22.08 22.99
C TYR A 429 37.52 -22.77 22.84
N ASP A 430 37.52 -23.97 22.26
CA ASP A 430 36.37 -24.88 22.22
C ASP A 430 36.45 -25.84 23.41
N ALA A 431 35.61 -25.58 24.42
CA ALA A 431 35.54 -26.38 25.62
C ALA A 431 34.93 -27.78 25.39
N GLU A 432 34.04 -27.94 24.42
CA GLU A 432 33.43 -29.25 24.09
C GLU A 432 34.49 -30.21 23.58
N ARG A 433 35.35 -29.74 22.67
CA ARG A 433 36.42 -30.53 22.06
C ARG A 433 37.76 -30.38 22.78
N ARG A 434 37.83 -29.57 23.83
CA ARG A 434 39.05 -29.13 24.53
C ARG A 434 40.17 -28.77 23.56
N THR A 435 39.82 -27.95 22.56
CA THR A 435 40.70 -27.58 21.46
C THR A 435 40.86 -26.06 21.41
N ILE A 436 42.08 -25.60 21.19
CA ILE A 436 42.42 -24.21 20.93
C ILE A 436 42.63 -24.06 19.43
N TYR A 437 41.99 -23.05 18.84
CA TYR A 437 42.15 -22.65 17.45
C TYR A 437 42.82 -21.28 17.41
N GLY A 438 43.98 -21.18 16.76
CA GLY A 438 44.71 -19.93 16.57
C GLY A 438 44.68 -19.49 15.11
N ALA A 439 44.29 -18.23 14.86
CA ALA A 439 44.43 -17.64 13.52
C ALA A 439 45.89 -17.22 13.30
N ASN A 440 46.62 -18.00 12.51
CA ASN A 440 47.94 -17.61 12.00
C ASN A 440 47.76 -16.92 10.65
N GLN A 441 47.70 -15.59 10.68
CA GLN A 441 47.51 -14.75 9.51
C GLN A 441 48.72 -14.78 8.56
N LEU A 442 49.94 -14.99 9.09
CA LEU A 442 51.18 -14.98 8.31
C LEU A 442 51.31 -16.23 7.43
N ASP A 443 51.00 -17.40 7.99
CA ASP A 443 51.07 -18.67 7.26
C ASP A 443 49.73 -19.04 6.60
N HIS A 444 48.70 -18.19 6.73
CA HIS A 444 47.36 -18.42 6.21
C HIS A 444 46.79 -19.77 6.65
N GLN A 445 46.81 -20.03 7.96
CA GLN A 445 46.36 -21.30 8.53
C GLN A 445 45.69 -21.13 9.89
N ILE A 446 44.73 -22.01 10.17
CA ILE A 446 44.20 -22.21 11.52
C ILE A 446 45.07 -23.26 12.20
N GLU A 447 45.88 -22.82 13.17
CA GLU A 447 46.64 -23.71 14.05
C GLU A 447 45.71 -24.32 15.10
N ARG A 448 46.02 -25.56 15.50
CA ARG A 448 45.13 -26.35 16.37
C ARG A 448 45.92 -27.07 17.44
N VAL A 449 45.46 -26.95 18.67
CA VAL A 449 46.04 -27.64 19.83
C VAL A 449 44.92 -28.27 20.63
N ALA A 450 44.97 -29.58 20.87
CA ALA A 450 43.95 -30.30 21.60
C ALA A 450 44.48 -30.89 22.91
N TYR A 451 43.64 -30.92 23.93
CA TYR A 451 43.94 -31.56 25.20
C TYR A 451 43.39 -32.98 25.23
N ALA A 452 44.27 -33.97 25.33
CA ALA A 452 43.90 -35.38 25.47
C ALA A 452 44.90 -36.11 26.36
N GLY A 453 44.41 -37.06 27.17
CA GLY A 453 45.28 -37.91 27.99
C GLY A 453 46.13 -37.17 29.03
N GLY A 454 45.73 -35.97 29.46
CA GLY A 454 46.46 -35.17 30.43
C GLY A 454 47.44 -34.15 29.83
N THR A 455 47.58 -34.12 28.50
CA THR A 455 48.56 -33.29 27.79
C THR A 455 47.93 -32.53 26.64
N TRP A 456 48.40 -31.32 26.39
CA TRP A 456 48.12 -30.60 25.14
C TRP A 456 49.02 -31.10 24.03
N SER A 457 48.50 -31.19 22.81
CA SER A 457 49.26 -31.64 21.64
C SER A 457 48.81 -30.88 20.40
N LYS A 458 49.79 -30.51 19.56
CA LYS A 458 49.50 -29.93 18.24
C LYS A 458 48.76 -30.93 17.36
N LEU A 459 47.78 -30.43 16.63
CA LEU A 459 47.14 -31.13 15.53
C LEU A 459 47.63 -30.52 14.21
N SER A 460 47.38 -31.20 13.08
CA SER A 460 47.68 -30.63 11.77
C SER A 460 46.96 -29.30 11.59
N PRO A 461 47.61 -28.24 11.09
CA PRO A 461 46.94 -26.97 10.82
C PRO A 461 45.97 -27.12 9.64
N LEU A 462 45.03 -26.19 9.52
CA LEU A 462 44.09 -26.11 8.41
C LEU A 462 44.45 -24.90 7.54
N ALA A 463 44.83 -25.13 6.29
CA ALA A 463 45.19 -24.06 5.36
C ALA A 463 43.93 -23.26 4.96
N ILE A 464 43.96 -21.95 5.19
CA ILE A 464 42.89 -21.02 4.87
C ILE A 464 43.51 -19.80 4.17
N PRO A 465 43.42 -19.72 2.83
CA PRO A 465 43.96 -18.60 2.08
C PRO A 465 43.42 -17.25 2.59
N GLN A 466 44.31 -16.27 2.79
CA GLN A 466 43.93 -14.92 3.23
C GLN A 466 43.15 -14.88 4.56
N LEU A 467 43.41 -15.83 5.47
CA LEU A 467 42.84 -15.84 6.82
C LEU A 467 43.14 -14.54 7.59
N THR A 468 42.10 -13.92 8.17
CA THR A 468 42.22 -12.73 9.02
C THR A 468 41.75 -12.97 10.45
N ASP A 469 40.62 -13.65 10.68
CA ASP A 469 40.11 -13.92 12.03
C ASP A 469 39.25 -15.20 12.05
N LEU A 470 38.85 -15.65 13.23
CA LEU A 470 37.84 -16.70 13.39
C LEU A 470 37.00 -16.48 14.66
N ALA A 471 35.78 -17.01 14.67
CA ALA A 471 34.95 -17.10 15.87
C ALA A 471 34.25 -18.46 15.94
N LEU A 472 33.97 -18.94 17.16
CA LEU A 472 33.08 -20.08 17.33
C LEU A 472 31.64 -19.61 17.06
N ALA A 473 30.90 -20.37 16.25
CA ALA A 473 29.47 -20.13 16.09
C ALA A 473 28.75 -20.30 17.44
N PRO A 474 27.68 -19.54 17.72
CA PRO A 474 26.97 -19.62 19.00
C PRO A 474 26.47 -21.03 19.37
N ASP A 475 26.25 -21.90 18.39
CA ASP A 475 25.82 -23.29 18.57
C ASP A 475 26.98 -24.28 18.82
N GLY A 476 28.24 -23.82 18.78
CA GLY A 476 29.44 -24.64 18.96
C GLY A 476 29.67 -25.72 17.88
N ARG A 477 28.92 -25.68 16.77
CA ARG A 477 28.98 -26.71 15.71
C ARG A 477 29.91 -26.34 14.56
N SER A 478 30.28 -25.07 14.44
CA SER A 478 31.16 -24.58 13.40
C SER A 478 32.07 -23.46 13.88
N LEU A 479 33.23 -23.31 13.22
CA LEU A 479 33.99 -22.07 13.26
C LEU A 479 33.54 -21.20 12.10
N ILE A 480 33.22 -19.94 12.38
CA ILE A 480 33.12 -18.93 11.34
C ILE A 480 34.51 -18.39 11.10
N VAL A 481 34.98 -18.59 9.87
CA VAL A 481 36.30 -18.25 9.39
C VAL A 481 36.19 -16.97 8.58
N LEU A 482 37.01 -15.99 8.94
CA LEU A 482 37.08 -14.70 8.29
C LEU A 482 38.32 -14.68 7.39
N GLU A 483 38.09 -14.46 6.11
CA GLU A 483 39.11 -14.27 5.08
C GLU A 483 39.05 -12.81 4.61
N GLU A 484 40.08 -12.29 3.95
CA GLU A 484 40.11 -10.88 3.51
C GLU A 484 38.85 -10.43 2.75
N THR A 485 38.27 -11.29 1.91
CA THR A 485 37.09 -10.98 1.08
C THR A 485 35.92 -11.95 1.25
N ALA A 486 35.98 -12.87 2.21
CA ALA A 486 34.98 -13.92 2.37
C ALA A 486 34.73 -14.31 3.83
N LEU A 487 33.54 -14.84 4.08
CA LEU A 487 33.17 -15.52 5.32
C LEU A 487 32.79 -16.95 4.99
N SER A 488 33.37 -17.90 5.72
CA SER A 488 33.11 -19.32 5.56
C SER A 488 32.71 -19.96 6.90
N ALA A 489 31.87 -20.99 6.88
CA ALA A 489 31.70 -21.90 8.01
C ALA A 489 32.58 -23.13 7.83
N MET A 490 33.33 -23.48 8.86
CA MET A 490 34.05 -24.73 8.95
C MET A 490 33.37 -25.64 9.97
N SER A 491 32.83 -26.76 9.51
CA SER A 491 32.14 -27.73 10.36
C SER A 491 33.10 -28.31 11.41
N LEU A 492 32.64 -28.39 12.66
CA LEU A 492 33.36 -29.04 13.76
C LEU A 492 32.78 -30.42 14.11
N THR A 493 31.73 -30.86 13.41
CA THR A 493 30.99 -32.09 13.71
C THR A 493 31.21 -33.20 12.70
N ASP A 494 31.75 -32.90 11.52
CA ASP A 494 31.92 -33.87 10.43
C ASP A 494 33.24 -34.66 10.50
N GLY A 495 34.16 -34.26 11.40
CA GLY A 495 35.49 -34.88 11.56
C GLY A 495 36.47 -34.59 10.42
N VAL A 496 36.03 -33.96 9.34
CA VAL A 496 36.85 -33.62 8.15
C VAL A 496 37.01 -32.12 7.94
N PHE A 497 36.33 -31.30 8.74
CA PHE A 497 36.41 -29.83 8.74
C PHE A 497 36.01 -29.22 7.40
N THR A 498 34.88 -29.65 6.84
CA THR A 498 34.38 -29.14 5.55
C THR A 498 34.14 -27.63 5.64
N GLN A 499 34.80 -26.88 4.76
CA GLN A 499 34.61 -25.44 4.60
C GLN A 499 33.46 -25.16 3.63
N THR A 500 32.52 -24.31 4.04
CA THR A 500 31.39 -23.84 3.24
C THR A 500 31.43 -22.32 3.17
N LEU A 501 31.52 -21.77 1.95
CA LEU A 501 31.43 -20.32 1.74
C LEU A 501 30.02 -19.82 2.09
N LEU A 502 29.94 -18.79 2.93
CA LEU A 502 28.67 -18.20 3.35
C LEU A 502 28.42 -16.86 2.64
N ALA A 503 29.38 -15.96 2.67
CA ALA A 503 29.25 -14.62 2.09
C ALA A 503 30.59 -14.11 1.54
N THR A 504 30.52 -13.17 0.60
CA THR A 504 31.68 -12.46 0.07
C THR A 504 31.46 -10.96 0.13
N VAL A 505 32.54 -10.20 0.26
CA VAL A 505 32.54 -8.76 0.05
C VAL A 505 33.19 -8.43 -1.28
N GLY A 506 32.64 -7.46 -1.99
CA GLY A 506 33.24 -6.99 -3.24
C GLY A 506 34.61 -6.35 -2.99
N ASP A 507 35.50 -6.50 -3.96
CA ASP A 507 36.82 -5.86 -3.95
C ASP A 507 36.67 -4.34 -3.86
N ASP A 508 37.50 -3.71 -3.04
CA ASP A 508 37.69 -2.26 -3.02
C ASP A 508 39.02 -1.92 -3.73
N PRO A 509 38.99 -1.60 -5.04
CA PRO A 509 40.20 -1.34 -5.79
C PRO A 509 40.90 -0.03 -5.38
N ALA A 510 40.21 0.87 -4.67
CA ALA A 510 40.77 2.15 -4.26
C ALA A 510 41.65 1.98 -3.01
N CYS A 511 41.05 1.49 -1.92
CA CYS A 511 41.71 1.44 -0.62
C CYS A 511 42.04 0.02 -0.14
N GLY A 512 41.61 -1.02 -0.86
CA GLY A 512 41.85 -2.40 -0.47
C GLY A 512 41.15 -2.75 0.84
N ARG A 513 39.86 -2.40 0.98
CA ARG A 513 39.05 -2.81 2.12
C ARG A 513 38.96 -4.34 2.23
N PHE A 514 39.23 -4.86 3.41
CA PHE A 514 39.18 -6.30 3.71
C PHE A 514 38.53 -6.55 5.09
N LEU A 515 38.01 -7.75 5.30
CA LEU A 515 37.43 -8.17 6.58
C LEU A 515 38.56 -8.48 7.58
N TYR A 516 38.51 -7.89 8.78
CA TYR A 516 39.65 -7.95 9.70
C TYR A 516 39.37 -8.69 11.01
N GLN A 517 38.27 -8.40 11.70
CA GLN A 517 37.92 -9.10 12.94
C GLN A 517 36.42 -9.39 13.05
N ILE A 518 36.08 -10.41 13.85
CA ILE A 518 34.71 -10.86 14.06
C ILE A 518 34.43 -11.16 15.54
N ALA A 519 33.20 -10.93 15.99
CA ALA A 519 32.70 -11.39 17.28
C ALA A 519 31.25 -11.90 17.16
N ALA A 520 30.95 -13.01 17.84
CA ALA A 520 29.64 -13.66 17.80
C ALA A 520 28.70 -13.09 18.86
N THR A 521 27.43 -12.92 18.50
CA THR A 521 26.37 -12.46 19.41
C THR A 521 25.45 -13.63 19.81
N ASP A 522 24.74 -13.47 20.91
CA ASP A 522 23.79 -14.47 21.40
C ASP A 522 22.42 -14.39 20.71
N ASN A 523 22.28 -13.58 19.67
CA ASN A 523 21.11 -13.55 18.81
C ASN A 523 21.35 -14.32 17.48
N GLY A 524 22.51 -14.99 17.36
CA GLY A 524 22.89 -15.80 16.20
C GLY A 524 23.63 -15.02 15.12
N GLN A 525 23.70 -13.70 15.24
CA GLN A 525 24.44 -12.83 14.33
C GLN A 525 25.92 -12.76 14.71
N MET A 526 26.70 -12.10 13.86
CA MET A 526 28.09 -11.76 14.13
C MET A 526 28.36 -10.32 13.73
N PHE A 527 29.21 -9.65 14.50
CA PHE A 527 29.66 -8.31 14.21
C PHE A 527 31.05 -8.38 13.57
N VAL A 528 31.19 -7.85 12.37
CA VAL A 528 32.41 -7.95 11.55
C VAL A 528 32.98 -6.57 11.31
N VAL A 529 34.23 -6.37 11.68
CA VAL A 529 34.95 -5.10 11.51
C VAL A 529 35.91 -5.22 10.33
N PRO A 530 35.73 -4.40 9.27
CA PRO A 530 36.69 -4.32 8.18
C PRO A 530 37.87 -3.38 8.50
N ARG A 531 38.92 -3.44 7.67
CA ARG A 531 40.04 -2.49 7.64
C ARG A 531 40.39 -2.10 6.21
N LEU A 532 41.16 -1.03 6.07
CA LEU A 532 41.70 -0.56 4.79
C LEU A 532 43.18 -0.91 4.70
N GLN A 533 43.63 -1.41 3.55
CA GLN A 533 45.01 -1.83 3.34
C GLN A 533 45.90 -0.68 2.83
N ARG A 534 45.39 0.15 1.91
CA ARG A 534 46.18 1.17 1.19
C ARG A 534 45.87 2.60 1.61
N CYS A 535 44.78 2.80 2.34
CA CYS A 535 44.32 4.09 2.79
C CYS A 535 44.19 4.13 4.32
N SER A 536 44.22 5.33 4.86
CA SER A 536 43.79 5.64 6.22
C SER A 536 42.38 6.23 6.15
N GLY A 537 41.47 5.76 7.00
CA GLY A 537 40.09 6.22 7.01
C GLY A 537 39.20 5.39 7.93
N PHE A 538 37.95 5.85 8.07
CA PHE A 538 36.91 5.13 8.80
C PHE A 538 36.17 4.20 7.85
N VAL A 539 35.76 3.03 8.37
CA VAL A 539 34.97 2.06 7.63
C VAL A 539 33.80 1.58 8.48
N SER A 540 32.65 1.43 7.85
CA SER A 540 31.47 0.87 8.50
C SER A 540 31.63 -0.63 8.74
N PRO A 541 31.29 -1.12 9.95
CA PRO A 541 31.25 -2.55 10.24
C PRO A 541 30.07 -3.23 9.52
N TYR A 542 30.04 -4.55 9.58
CA TYR A 542 28.94 -5.36 9.08
C TYR A 542 28.28 -6.14 10.21
N VAL A 543 26.98 -6.36 10.07
CA VAL A 543 26.25 -7.40 10.80
C VAL A 543 26.06 -8.58 9.85
N PHE A 544 26.58 -9.73 10.25
CA PHE A 544 26.50 -10.98 9.50
C PHE A 544 25.50 -11.93 10.15
N ASP A 545 24.59 -12.49 9.35
CA ASP A 545 23.70 -13.57 9.75
C ASP A 545 24.11 -14.87 9.04
N PRO A 546 24.68 -15.85 9.77
CA PRO A 546 25.13 -17.10 9.19
C PRO A 546 24.00 -18.03 8.76
N GLN A 547 22.74 -17.82 9.20
CA GLN A 547 21.61 -18.68 8.81
C GLN A 547 21.07 -18.31 7.44
N ILE A 548 20.94 -17.01 7.16
CA ILE A 548 20.45 -16.50 5.87
C ILE A 548 21.58 -16.01 4.96
N HIS A 549 22.84 -16.18 5.38
CA HIS A 549 24.04 -15.80 4.65
C HIS A 549 24.06 -14.31 4.29
N ALA A 550 23.42 -13.48 5.11
CA ALA A 550 23.26 -12.05 4.85
C ALA A 550 24.37 -11.26 5.55
N LEU A 551 25.14 -10.51 4.79
CA LEU A 551 26.14 -9.58 5.30
C LEU A 551 25.66 -8.15 5.03
N VAL A 552 25.23 -7.45 6.08
CA VAL A 552 24.61 -6.13 5.99
C VAL A 552 25.55 -5.07 6.56
N LEU A 553 25.81 -4.01 5.80
CA LEU A 553 26.62 -2.88 6.26
C LEU A 553 25.87 -2.09 7.34
N ASP A 554 26.51 -1.82 8.47
CA ASP A 554 26.03 -0.84 9.45
C ASP A 554 26.44 0.57 9.01
N GLY A 555 25.58 1.20 8.21
CA GLY A 555 25.82 2.56 7.70
C GLY A 555 25.71 3.67 8.76
N HIS A 556 25.45 3.35 10.03
CA HIS A 556 25.28 4.34 11.09
C HIS A 556 26.55 4.58 11.90
N HIS A 557 27.50 3.65 11.85
CA HIS A 557 28.74 3.73 12.62
C HIS A 557 29.95 3.55 11.70
N GLU A 558 31.05 4.21 12.05
CA GLU A 558 32.30 4.07 11.32
C GLU A 558 33.45 3.90 12.32
N ILE A 559 34.38 2.99 12.00
CA ILE A 559 35.50 2.62 12.87
C ILE A 559 36.82 2.77 12.12
N TYR A 560 37.81 3.39 12.75
CA TYR A 560 39.13 3.58 12.17
C TYR A 560 40.08 2.47 12.61
N ASN A 561 40.50 1.53 11.74
CA ASN A 561 41.35 0.39 12.15
C ASN A 561 40.80 -0.38 13.37
N GLY A 562 39.50 -0.65 13.37
CA GLY A 562 38.78 -1.15 14.53
C GLY A 562 39.28 -2.47 15.11
N LEU A 563 38.99 -2.66 16.39
CA LEU A 563 39.05 -3.91 17.13
C LEU A 563 37.64 -4.29 17.59
N VAL A 564 37.40 -5.58 17.81
CA VAL A 564 36.14 -6.09 18.35
C VAL A 564 36.36 -7.16 19.42
N GLY A 565 35.58 -7.07 20.49
CA GLY A 565 35.48 -8.07 21.55
C GLY A 565 34.04 -8.27 21.99
N GLY A 566 33.63 -9.52 22.15
CA GLY A 566 32.30 -9.89 22.62
C GLY A 566 32.34 -10.53 23.99
N SER A 567 31.28 -10.34 24.78
CA SER A 567 31.08 -11.14 25.99
C SER A 567 30.86 -12.60 25.60
N ALA A 568 31.35 -13.53 26.42
CA ALA A 568 31.26 -14.96 26.09
C ALA A 568 29.80 -15.46 26.04
N ASP A 569 28.92 -14.76 26.74
CA ASP A 569 27.48 -14.99 26.70
C ASP A 569 26.79 -14.38 25.48
N GLY A 570 27.54 -13.71 24.59
CA GLY A 570 27.13 -13.09 23.32
C GLY A 570 26.20 -11.87 23.44
N SER A 571 25.89 -11.41 24.65
CA SER A 571 24.89 -10.37 24.86
C SER A 571 25.37 -8.97 24.50
N ARG A 572 26.68 -8.74 24.53
CA ARG A 572 27.30 -7.48 24.11
C ARG A 572 28.54 -7.68 23.27
N ILE A 573 28.62 -6.85 22.23
CA ILE A 573 29.85 -6.62 21.49
C ILE A 573 30.32 -5.20 21.72
N TYR A 574 31.62 -5.05 21.89
CA TYR A 574 32.31 -3.77 21.97
C TYR A 574 33.24 -3.67 20.78
N ALA A 575 33.09 -2.62 19.99
CA ALA A 575 33.95 -2.35 18.84
C ALA A 575 34.42 -0.90 18.87
N GLY A 576 35.68 -0.65 18.52
CA GLY A 576 36.21 0.71 18.52
C GLY A 576 37.68 0.77 18.15
N SER A 577 38.25 1.97 18.21
CA SER A 577 39.66 2.21 17.96
C SER A 577 40.15 3.50 18.62
N GLU A 578 41.43 3.83 18.50
CA GLU A 578 42.05 5.07 18.99
C GLU A 578 41.34 6.36 18.55
N LEU A 579 40.73 6.36 17.37
CA LEU A 579 40.18 7.54 16.72
C LEU A 579 38.64 7.52 16.61
N SER A 580 37.98 6.46 17.07
CA SER A 580 36.53 6.33 17.06
C SER A 580 35.97 6.14 18.46
N VAL A 581 34.70 6.49 18.66
CA VAL A 581 33.97 6.10 19.86
C VAL A 581 33.83 4.57 19.96
N THR A 582 33.74 4.05 21.17
CA THR A 582 33.43 2.63 21.38
C THR A 582 31.93 2.39 21.16
N ILE A 583 31.64 1.55 20.19
CA ILE A 583 30.29 1.10 19.85
C ILE A 583 29.95 -0.07 20.75
N ILE A 584 28.78 -0.01 21.39
CA ILE A 584 28.17 -1.14 22.09
C ILE A 584 27.06 -1.68 21.19
N PHE A 585 27.17 -2.93 20.77
CA PHE A 585 26.09 -3.65 20.12
C PHE A 585 25.37 -4.52 21.14
N GLU A 586 24.08 -4.26 21.37
CA GLU A 586 23.23 -5.07 22.22
C GLU A 586 22.46 -6.08 21.37
N SER A 587 22.65 -7.36 21.66
CA SER A 587 22.11 -8.45 20.85
C SER A 587 20.58 -8.58 20.94
N LEU A 588 19.97 -8.26 22.09
CA LEU A 588 18.53 -8.41 22.30
C LEU A 588 17.71 -7.45 21.42
N SER A 589 18.16 -6.21 21.30
CA SER A 589 17.53 -5.20 20.44
C SER A 589 18.13 -5.14 19.04
N SER A 590 19.24 -5.83 18.79
CA SER A 590 20.06 -5.72 17.57
C SER A 590 20.43 -4.26 17.25
N THR A 591 20.72 -3.48 18.29
CA THR A 591 21.04 -2.05 18.16
C THR A 591 22.48 -1.80 18.56
N ALA A 592 23.20 -1.07 17.71
CA ALA A 592 24.45 -0.43 18.07
C ALA A 592 24.18 0.97 18.65
N VAL A 593 24.87 1.31 19.73
CA VAL A 593 24.86 2.66 20.32
C VAL A 593 26.31 3.10 20.49
N GLY A 594 26.64 4.27 19.95
CA GLY A 594 27.92 4.93 20.22
C GLY A 594 27.99 5.40 21.68
N SER A 595 29.06 5.03 22.39
CA SER A 595 29.26 5.40 23.79
C SER A 595 30.71 5.82 24.08
N PHE A 596 30.87 6.71 25.07
CA PHE A 596 32.06 7.53 25.43
C PHE A 596 33.11 6.76 26.29
N PRO A 597 34.35 7.25 26.60
CA PRO A 597 35.09 8.45 26.11
C PRO A 597 36.40 8.23 25.35
N GLU A 598 37.13 7.12 25.51
CA GLU A 598 38.49 6.98 24.97
C GLU A 598 38.58 5.79 24.02
N GLY A 599 39.20 6.03 22.87
CA GLY A 599 39.40 5.01 21.85
C GLY A 599 40.31 3.89 22.33
N CYS A 600 39.85 2.64 22.20
CA CYS A 600 40.68 1.46 22.45
C CYS A 600 41.83 1.42 21.43
N ARG A 601 43.06 1.45 21.92
CA ARG A 601 44.28 1.49 21.12
C ARG A 601 44.70 0.15 20.59
N SER A 602 44.67 -0.87 21.44
CA SER A 602 45.41 -2.10 21.17
C SER A 602 44.70 -3.37 21.59
N SER A 603 43.78 -3.33 22.56
CA SER A 603 43.13 -4.55 23.07
C SER A 603 41.75 -4.32 23.67
N ILE A 604 40.81 -5.20 23.29
CA ILE A 604 39.49 -5.32 23.89
C ILE A 604 39.38 -6.73 24.47
N SER A 605 39.08 -6.84 25.76
CA SER A 605 38.73 -8.10 26.41
C SER A 605 37.45 -7.94 27.21
N VAL A 606 36.57 -8.93 27.19
CA VAL A 606 35.25 -8.86 27.78
C VAL A 606 35.01 -10.11 28.61
N SER A 607 34.60 -9.91 29.87
CA SER A 607 34.17 -11.02 30.74
C SER A 607 32.91 -11.70 30.21
N GLY A 608 32.58 -12.88 30.76
CA GLY A 608 31.51 -13.72 30.23
C GLY A 608 30.15 -13.04 30.18
N ASP A 609 29.79 -12.23 31.18
CA ASP A 609 28.52 -11.50 31.29
C ASP A 609 28.62 -10.01 30.92
N ALA A 610 29.77 -9.59 30.39
CA ALA A 610 30.14 -8.20 30.12
C ALA A 610 30.15 -7.27 31.35
N SER A 611 30.15 -7.79 32.59
CA SER A 611 30.21 -6.96 33.80
C SER A 611 31.57 -6.29 33.99
N ARG A 612 32.61 -6.83 33.35
CA ARG A 612 33.96 -6.25 33.21
C ARG A 612 34.34 -6.19 31.74
N VAL A 613 34.67 -4.99 31.26
CA VAL A 613 35.14 -4.69 29.91
C VAL A 613 36.52 -4.05 30.03
N LEU A 614 37.54 -4.69 29.49
CA LEU A 614 38.92 -4.24 29.56
C LEU A 614 39.30 -3.60 28.22
N LEU A 615 39.62 -2.30 28.26
CA LEU A 615 40.12 -1.53 27.12
C LEU A 615 41.52 -1.04 27.46
N ASP A 616 42.55 -1.63 26.84
CA ASP A 616 43.98 -1.33 27.13
C ASP A 616 44.36 -1.34 28.62
N GLY A 617 43.81 -2.30 29.36
CA GLY A 617 44.05 -2.45 30.81
C GLY A 617 43.19 -1.56 31.70
N MET A 618 42.40 -0.64 31.16
CA MET A 618 41.36 0.08 31.91
C MET A 618 40.10 -0.80 32.00
N VAL A 619 39.53 -0.91 33.19
CA VAL A 619 38.39 -1.77 33.48
C VAL A 619 37.13 -0.92 33.56
N TYR A 620 36.14 -1.28 32.76
CA TYR A 620 34.84 -0.64 32.69
C TYR A 620 33.72 -1.61 33.03
N SER A 621 32.59 -1.04 33.44
CA SER A 621 31.32 -1.76 33.55
C SER A 621 30.73 -2.05 32.17
N ARG A 622 29.66 -2.86 32.17
CA ARG A 622 28.84 -3.16 30.99
C ARG A 622 28.43 -1.92 30.19
N SER A 623 28.14 -0.80 30.87
CA SER A 623 27.74 0.49 30.29
C SER A 623 28.90 1.46 30.01
N LEU A 624 30.15 0.97 30.01
CA LEU A 624 31.38 1.75 29.86
C LEU A 624 31.60 2.83 30.91
N THR A 625 31.05 2.66 32.12
CA THR A 625 31.48 3.44 33.28
C THR A 625 32.79 2.89 33.81
N HIS A 626 33.82 3.72 33.95
CA HIS A 626 35.14 3.34 34.47
C HIS A 626 35.03 2.81 35.91
N LEU A 627 35.67 1.68 36.18
CA LEU A 627 35.65 0.99 37.47
C LEU A 627 37.01 0.97 38.16
N GLY A 628 38.11 1.00 37.39
CA GLY A 628 39.48 0.89 37.90
C GLY A 628 40.46 0.52 36.80
N ASP A 629 41.73 0.45 37.13
CA ASP A 629 42.81 0.18 36.18
C ASP A 629 43.63 -1.06 36.54
N LEU A 630 44.25 -1.66 35.53
CA LEU A 630 45.41 -2.55 35.71
C LEU A 630 46.70 -1.72 35.53
N PRO A 631 47.84 -2.15 36.09
CA PRO A 631 49.10 -1.42 35.94
C PRO A 631 49.43 -1.18 34.46
N ARG A 632 49.62 0.09 34.10
CA ARG A 632 49.77 0.55 32.71
C ARG A 632 51.10 0.10 32.09
N PHE A 633 51.10 -1.10 31.53
CA PHE A 633 52.03 -1.49 30.48
C PHE A 633 51.22 -1.80 29.22
N ARG A 634 51.84 -1.63 28.04
CA ARG A 634 51.20 -1.84 26.71
C ARG A 634 50.86 -3.31 26.43
N ASN A 635 50.45 -4.04 27.46
CA ASN A 635 50.27 -5.48 27.43
C ASN A 635 48.78 -5.78 27.40
N GLN A 636 48.42 -6.77 26.59
CA GLN A 636 47.05 -7.23 26.47
C GLN A 636 46.66 -7.92 27.79
N ALA A 637 45.50 -7.53 28.33
CA ALA A 637 44.92 -8.15 29.51
C ALA A 637 43.64 -8.91 29.12
N LEU A 638 43.46 -10.09 29.69
CA LEU A 638 42.29 -10.94 29.49
C LEU A 638 41.42 -10.94 30.73
N ALA A 639 40.15 -10.57 30.59
CA ALA A 639 39.16 -10.75 31.63
C ALA A 639 38.79 -12.24 31.73
N SER A 640 38.57 -12.74 32.94
CA SER A 640 38.03 -14.08 33.10
C SER A 640 36.57 -14.17 32.70
N TYR A 641 36.18 -15.39 32.32
CA TYR A 641 34.81 -15.72 32.00
C TYR A 641 33.84 -15.36 33.14
N ASP A 642 34.22 -15.63 34.40
CA ASP A 642 33.41 -15.31 35.58
C ASP A 642 33.54 -13.86 36.09
N ALA A 643 34.27 -13.01 35.35
CA ALA A 643 34.52 -11.61 35.66
C ALA A 643 35.26 -11.33 36.99
N THR A 644 35.80 -12.36 37.65
CA THR A 644 36.42 -12.23 38.98
C THR A 644 37.88 -11.79 38.96
N HIS A 645 38.60 -12.02 37.86
CA HIS A 645 40.01 -11.65 37.78
C HIS A 645 40.42 -11.28 36.34
N ALA A 646 41.49 -10.50 36.21
CA ALA A 646 42.15 -10.24 34.94
C ALA A 646 43.53 -10.91 34.92
N VAL A 647 43.94 -11.44 33.78
CA VAL A 647 45.27 -11.99 33.56
C VAL A 647 46.01 -11.09 32.58
N MET A 648 47.18 -10.61 32.98
CA MET A 648 48.05 -9.79 32.15
C MET A 648 49.40 -10.49 31.97
N TYR A 649 49.89 -10.55 30.75
CA TYR A 649 51.26 -10.97 30.50
C TYR A 649 52.22 -9.83 30.85
N ALA A 650 53.27 -10.12 31.62
CA ALA A 650 54.30 -9.16 31.98
C ALA A 650 55.68 -9.65 31.51
N TYR A 651 56.44 -8.73 30.92
CA TYR A 651 57.78 -8.96 30.40
C TYR A 651 58.66 -7.76 30.76
N ASP A 652 59.54 -7.96 31.72
CA ASP A 652 60.50 -6.96 32.18
C ASP A 652 61.74 -7.65 32.76
N SER A 653 62.58 -6.89 33.48
CA SER A 653 63.80 -7.43 34.11
C SER A 653 63.55 -8.53 35.14
N ALA A 654 62.33 -8.70 35.64
CA ALA A 654 61.97 -9.80 36.54
C ALA A 654 61.60 -11.10 35.79
N GLY A 655 61.55 -11.06 34.46
CA GLY A 655 61.25 -12.19 33.59
C GLY A 655 59.77 -12.36 33.25
N ASP A 656 59.53 -13.27 32.30
CA ASP A 656 58.24 -13.59 31.71
C ASP A 656 57.31 -14.22 32.74
N ARG A 657 56.13 -13.63 32.92
CA ARG A 657 55.16 -14.07 33.91
C ARG A 657 53.74 -13.69 33.52
N LEU A 658 52.78 -14.38 34.11
CA LEU A 658 51.38 -13.96 34.14
C LEU A 658 51.10 -13.31 35.49
N GLU A 659 50.54 -12.11 35.46
CA GLU A 659 50.05 -11.40 36.63
C GLU A 659 48.53 -11.50 36.66
N ILE A 660 47.99 -11.93 37.81
CA ILE A 660 46.56 -12.15 38.01
C ILE A 660 46.08 -11.06 38.97
N TYR A 661 45.09 -10.28 38.56
CA TYR A 661 44.52 -9.17 39.32
C TYR A 661 43.10 -9.50 39.78
N ASP A 662 42.77 -9.20 41.03
CA ASP A 662 41.45 -9.46 41.61
C ASP A 662 40.47 -8.34 41.24
N LEU A 663 39.49 -8.63 40.39
CA LEU A 663 38.47 -7.66 39.94
C LEU A 663 37.25 -7.57 40.86
N ASN A 664 37.21 -8.38 41.93
CA ASN A 664 36.21 -8.31 42.99
C ASN A 664 36.68 -7.49 44.19
N ALA A 665 37.99 -7.36 44.36
CA ALA A 665 38.55 -6.50 45.39
C ALA A 665 38.28 -5.01 45.07
N PRO A 666 38.09 -4.16 46.10
CA PRO A 666 38.07 -2.72 45.91
C PRO A 666 39.37 -2.25 45.27
N VAL A 667 39.26 -1.29 44.34
CA VAL A 667 40.43 -0.62 43.77
C VAL A 667 41.25 0.05 44.88
N GLN A 668 42.57 -0.02 44.72
CA GLN A 668 43.54 0.58 45.64
C GLN A 668 43.52 2.12 45.53
N SER A 669 44.24 2.80 46.43
CA SER A 669 44.25 4.27 46.49
C SER A 669 44.82 4.96 45.24
N ASP A 670 45.57 4.23 44.43
CA ASP A 670 46.11 4.65 43.13
C ASP A 670 45.16 4.34 41.96
N GLY A 671 43.97 3.81 42.23
CA GLY A 671 42.96 3.44 41.24
C GLY A 671 43.16 2.06 40.61
N GLN A 672 44.16 1.30 41.03
CA GLN A 672 44.47 -0.01 40.43
C GLN A 672 43.81 -1.17 41.18
N TYR A 673 43.48 -2.24 40.45
CA TYR A 673 43.08 -3.50 41.07
C TYR A 673 44.29 -4.18 41.73
N PRO A 674 44.12 -4.82 42.89
CA PRO A 674 45.22 -5.49 43.57
C PRO A 674 45.66 -6.76 42.83
N LEU A 675 46.97 -7.01 42.83
CA LEU A 675 47.57 -8.25 42.34
C LEU A 675 47.16 -9.41 43.27
N LEU A 676 46.45 -10.39 42.71
CA LEU A 676 46.07 -11.64 43.37
C LEU A 676 47.24 -12.64 43.41
N GLY A 677 48.05 -12.67 42.35
CA GLY A 677 49.20 -13.56 42.28
C GLY A 677 49.97 -13.48 40.97
N THR A 678 51.10 -14.17 40.93
CA THR A 678 52.00 -14.22 39.80
C THR A 678 52.33 -15.67 39.46
N VAL A 679 52.28 -16.01 38.17
CA VAL A 679 52.71 -17.30 37.64
C VAL A 679 53.95 -17.07 36.79
N MET A 680 55.11 -17.52 37.27
CA MET A 680 56.35 -17.47 36.49
C MET A 680 56.26 -18.44 35.31
N LEU A 681 56.67 -17.99 34.13
CA LEU A 681 56.70 -18.83 32.94
C LEU A 681 58.07 -19.53 32.85
N PRO A 682 58.10 -20.89 32.83
CA PRO A 682 59.34 -21.67 32.76
C PRO A 682 60.20 -21.46 31.51
N ASP A 683 59.65 -20.88 30.44
CA ASP A 683 60.31 -20.68 29.15
C ASP A 683 60.23 -19.19 28.79
N PRO A 684 61.36 -18.47 28.59
CA PRO A 684 61.32 -17.11 28.06
C PRO A 684 60.79 -17.19 26.63
N ALA A 685 59.55 -16.74 26.42
CA ALA A 685 58.81 -16.91 25.18
C ALA A 685 59.52 -16.27 23.97
N ASN A 686 60.52 -15.42 24.22
CA ASN A 686 61.42 -14.88 23.22
C ASN A 686 62.81 -14.58 23.82
N GLY A 687 63.88 -15.05 23.17
CA GLY A 687 65.26 -14.72 23.55
C GLY A 687 65.59 -13.21 23.48
N PRO A 688 66.75 -12.78 23.99
CA PRO A 688 67.17 -11.37 24.08
C PRO A 688 67.42 -10.80 22.67
N GLY A 689 66.35 -10.35 22.02
CA GLY A 689 66.36 -9.90 20.62
C GLY A 689 64.99 -9.79 19.95
N ALA A 690 63.92 -10.33 20.54
CA ALA A 690 62.58 -10.05 20.04
C ALA A 690 62.22 -8.59 20.30
N SER A 691 61.80 -7.94 19.23
CA SER A 691 61.29 -6.57 19.23
C SER A 691 60.15 -6.41 20.25
N ILE A 692 60.13 -5.27 20.93
CA ILE A 692 59.02 -4.73 21.77
C ILE A 692 57.64 -4.70 21.07
N TYR A 693 57.58 -5.09 19.79
CA TYR A 693 56.40 -5.11 18.94
C TYR A 693 55.94 -6.52 18.54
N SER A 694 56.58 -7.60 19.01
CA SER A 694 56.10 -8.96 18.76
C SER A 694 55.03 -9.34 19.79
N PRO A 695 53.75 -9.53 19.40
CA PRO A 695 52.74 -10.01 20.32
C PRO A 695 53.12 -11.42 20.78
N VAL A 696 53.16 -11.60 22.10
CA VAL A 696 53.30 -12.92 22.72
C VAL A 696 52.01 -13.69 22.46
N THR A 697 52.14 -14.86 21.84
CA THR A 697 51.07 -15.86 21.74
C THR A 697 50.75 -16.35 23.15
N MET A 698 49.59 -15.96 23.68
CA MET A 698 49.00 -16.52 24.91
C MET A 698 48.36 -17.88 24.66
#